data_AF-A0A8T5SHV5-F1
#
_entry.id   AF-A0A8T5SHV5-F1
#
_cell.length_a   1.000
_cell.length_b   1.000
_cell.length_c   1.000
_cell.angle_alpha   90.00
_cell.angle_beta   90.00
_cell.angle_gamma   90.00
#
_symmetry.space_group_name_H-M   'P 1'
#
loop_
_entity.id
_entity.type
_entity.pdbx_description
1 polymer ?
#
loop_
_entity_poly.entity_id
_entity_poly.type
_entity_poly.pdbx_seq_one_letter_code
_entity_poly.pdbx_strand_id
1 'polypeptide(L)'
;MTVSLDIKQEFLASFQKKIIIARKLLIGANHKWASKLLENLRRDIERNEWLDIQKKHQLLMIISNSWWIYLNSLVRREGGEVKVDLIRYIDAYKRFFSFLANLDDFYLFNNFGINLLKQFIKIEDLSQQGITKFINSFSVKLYNEDEYQKLLELQILLMFLRKSVAPSKFFNLSLEKLGKTVLKLEPSKRTLFIYMILEDVCIKYNLMEDSSDFVRIINKIIVNRLPQYLKNEFSSISRISINERSFTTILGDLEDLINYLNDIGEYSWIIIIIRNIFSKMQEYQSYGEAVTYIRKFIDFSINRNRFEIAFEIYDFLEDIFMYKSDLSYDNLLIELWVEACKKFVDMKEKKYILQSLEKLHNHLKIPQTSSQIFHYFYTYNILWQFKSMFFSLEQRDFWRMMFYRALFEEGNFNIAQKIILHLEQDFSMLIKDVVSLKNEVEHLKDQIYSFNGKATSPNLDFDSFSIKNMAIRINSDGKISYRMISTDNQIIDGQVNNEYWNDTQILEIYKELFFEPENRKFMFSLNEFGQLLYIFLPKLIRDFFKSFKIESLQTIPQIYFIMDNMTIPFDLIYDNNFFLLKYSIGYKIGEIPLEGISFEKSVSDKSLQDPTDEKYNVLLFDGINSTNPLKWNEELQRKELIYPFVAGVNEINYIINLFNNTKEIDQICTLIGPNSTREKLLDQLSRDFYHIIIFVGNIFYSKWSPKDSYLLANDNEIITFKEINNALNHVGSRLRPLLFFNAQIFNTEGQKLRNVLKTFGEVVAQFDQTKFTGIVSRTYPLFNEETKQITSLFFLNLFNNNSQGVSLLKARQQCIASMMEEVVEQQYQNSTDKMGATRIDLRSSLAVSSFLLFGKPWKNLSD
;
A
#
# COMPACT_ATOMS: atom_id res chain seq x y z
N MET A 1 27.52 8.16 3.80
CA MET A 1 28.26 9.44 3.84
C MET A 1 27.27 10.55 3.53
N THR A 2 27.11 11.52 4.42
CA THR A 2 26.20 12.66 4.25
C THR A 2 26.88 13.75 3.41
N VAL A 3 26.36 14.02 2.21
CA VAL A 3 26.81 15.15 1.37
C VAL A 3 26.49 16.47 2.08
N SER A 4 27.42 17.42 2.05
CA SER A 4 27.26 18.72 2.72
C SER A 4 26.06 19.50 2.17
N LEU A 5 25.39 20.26 3.06
CA LEU A 5 24.23 21.08 2.72
C LEU A 5 24.53 22.10 1.62
N ASP A 6 25.73 22.67 1.60
CA ASP A 6 26.16 23.67 0.62
C ASP A 6 26.21 23.11 -0.80
N ILE A 7 26.73 21.89 -0.98
CA ILE A 7 26.76 21.20 -2.28
C ILE A 7 25.35 20.94 -2.80
N LYS A 8 24.41 20.59 -1.91
CA LYS A 8 23.00 20.38 -2.28
C LYS A 8 22.32 21.68 -2.70
N GLN A 9 22.55 22.77 -1.97
CA GLN A 9 21.99 24.08 -2.30
C GLN A 9 22.56 24.62 -3.61
N GLU A 10 23.87 24.49 -3.84
CA GLU A 10 24.52 24.92 -5.08
C GLU A 10 23.99 24.15 -6.29
N PHE A 11 23.81 22.82 -6.15
CA PHE A 11 23.21 21.99 -7.20
C PHE A 11 21.80 22.47 -7.56
N LEU A 12 20.93 22.69 -6.56
CA LEU A 12 19.54 23.12 -6.78
C LEU A 12 19.47 24.53 -7.37
N ALA A 13 20.30 25.46 -6.91
CA ALA A 13 20.38 26.81 -7.47
C ALA A 13 20.85 26.80 -8.94
N SER A 14 21.87 25.99 -9.23
CA SER A 14 22.39 25.76 -10.59
C SER A 14 21.31 25.15 -11.49
N PHE A 15 20.58 24.14 -11.00
CA PHE A 15 19.46 23.52 -11.70
C PHE A 15 18.37 24.53 -12.05
N GLN A 16 17.90 25.31 -11.07
CA GLN A 16 16.86 26.32 -11.28
C GLN A 16 17.28 27.37 -12.34
N LYS A 17 18.52 27.87 -12.24
CA LYS A 17 19.06 28.83 -13.21
C LYS A 17 19.08 28.26 -14.62
N LYS A 18 19.56 27.02 -14.78
CA LYS A 18 19.60 26.33 -16.09
C LYS A 18 18.19 26.05 -16.63
N ILE A 19 17.21 25.69 -15.80
CA ILE A 19 15.81 25.50 -16.21
C ILE A 19 15.20 26.81 -16.73
N ILE A 20 15.41 27.93 -16.03
CA ILE A 20 14.90 29.23 -16.48
C ILE A 20 15.48 29.59 -17.85
N ILE A 21 16.79 29.36 -18.06
CA ILE A 21 17.44 29.57 -19.35
C ILE A 21 16.83 28.65 -20.42
N ALA A 22 16.61 27.37 -20.11
CA ALA A 22 15.99 26.43 -21.04
C ALA A 22 14.58 26.87 -21.46
N ARG A 23 13.74 27.34 -20.51
CA ARG A 23 12.40 27.86 -20.81
C ARG A 23 12.46 29.10 -21.71
N LYS A 24 13.40 30.02 -21.48
CA LYS A 24 13.63 31.17 -22.36
C LYS A 24 14.04 30.74 -23.78
N LEU A 25 14.89 29.73 -23.90
CA LEU A 25 15.30 29.17 -25.20
C LEU A 25 14.12 28.51 -25.93
N LEU A 26 13.26 27.77 -25.22
CA LEU A 26 12.03 27.19 -25.78
C LEU A 26 11.10 28.29 -26.30
N ILE A 27 10.79 29.29 -25.49
CA ILE A 27 9.94 30.44 -25.90
C ILE A 27 10.53 31.16 -27.11
N GLY A 28 11.86 31.32 -27.16
CA GLY A 28 12.58 31.86 -28.32
C GLY A 28 12.69 30.93 -29.54
N ALA A 29 11.98 29.79 -29.54
CA ALA A 29 12.00 28.74 -30.58
C ALA A 29 13.39 28.16 -30.88
N ASN A 30 14.32 28.23 -29.93
CA ASN A 30 15.67 27.71 -30.07
C ASN A 30 15.78 26.28 -29.52
N HIS A 31 15.05 25.35 -30.16
CA HIS A 31 14.88 23.99 -29.64
C HIS A 31 16.18 23.19 -29.56
N LYS A 32 17.16 23.46 -30.43
CA LYS A 32 18.46 22.76 -30.42
C LYS A 32 19.23 23.02 -29.13
N TRP A 33 19.35 24.28 -28.73
CA TRP A 33 20.07 24.66 -27.51
C TRP A 33 19.27 24.32 -26.25
N ALA A 34 17.95 24.49 -26.28
CA ALA A 34 17.07 24.05 -25.21
C ALA A 34 17.20 22.54 -24.95
N SER A 35 17.11 21.72 -26.01
CA SER A 35 17.24 20.26 -25.93
C SER A 35 18.60 19.83 -25.37
N LYS A 36 19.71 20.43 -25.83
CA LYS A 36 21.05 20.14 -25.30
C LYS A 36 21.16 20.47 -23.80
N LEU A 37 20.61 21.61 -23.38
CA LEU A 37 20.65 22.04 -21.99
C LEU A 37 19.82 21.13 -21.07
N LEU A 38 18.62 20.76 -21.51
CA LEU A 38 17.72 19.88 -20.76
C LEU A 38 18.24 18.44 -20.68
N GLU A 39 18.86 17.93 -21.75
CA GLU A 39 19.53 16.64 -21.78
C GLU A 39 20.75 16.60 -20.84
N ASN A 40 21.51 17.70 -20.76
CA ASN A 40 22.59 17.81 -19.78
C ASN A 40 22.06 17.82 -18.34
N LEU A 41 20.99 18.55 -18.06
CA LEU A 41 20.34 18.55 -16.75
C LEU A 41 19.86 17.14 -16.37
N ARG A 42 19.29 16.39 -17.31
CA ARG A 42 18.90 14.98 -17.11
C ARG A 42 20.06 14.12 -16.63
N ARG A 43 21.19 14.20 -17.33
CA ARG A 43 22.40 13.44 -17.00
C ARG A 43 22.99 13.85 -15.66
N ASP A 44 22.96 15.16 -15.35
CA ASP A 44 23.39 15.69 -14.05
C ASP A 44 22.52 15.08 -12.92
N ILE A 45 21.20 14.94 -13.13
CA ILE A 45 20.29 14.31 -12.16
C ILE A 45 20.57 12.81 -12.01
N GLU A 46 20.67 12.08 -13.13
CA GLU A 46 20.86 10.62 -13.13
C GLU A 46 22.16 10.20 -12.44
N ARG A 47 23.25 10.93 -12.70
CA ARG A 47 24.59 10.65 -12.16
C ARG A 47 24.76 10.95 -10.67
N ASN A 48 23.89 11.77 -10.08
CA ASN A 48 24.01 12.12 -8.66
C ASN A 48 23.49 10.98 -7.78
N GLU A 49 24.40 10.33 -7.05
CA GLU A 49 24.07 9.21 -6.15
C GLU A 49 23.36 9.66 -4.87
N TRP A 50 23.56 10.91 -4.45
CA TRP A 50 22.92 11.45 -3.24
C TRP A 50 21.46 11.88 -3.46
N LEU A 51 21.04 12.05 -4.72
CA LEU A 51 19.64 12.25 -5.04
C LEU A 51 18.93 10.91 -4.91
N ASP A 52 17.97 10.82 -4.01
CA ASP A 52 17.07 9.69 -3.97
C ASP A 52 16.19 9.63 -5.23
N ILE A 53 15.54 8.49 -5.44
CA ILE A 53 14.67 8.23 -6.60
C ILE A 53 13.60 9.34 -6.74
N GLN A 54 13.08 9.83 -5.62
CA GLN A 54 12.08 10.87 -5.59
C GLN A 54 12.61 12.21 -6.09
N LYS A 55 13.75 12.68 -5.60
CA LYS A 55 14.31 13.96 -6.02
C LYS A 55 14.74 13.91 -7.47
N LYS A 56 15.21 12.76 -7.96
CA LYS A 56 15.44 12.54 -9.39
C LYS A 56 14.14 12.70 -10.18
N HIS A 57 13.08 12.00 -9.80
CA HIS A 57 11.77 12.09 -10.43
C HIS A 57 11.25 13.54 -10.49
N GLN A 58 11.25 14.27 -9.36
CA GLN A 58 10.79 15.66 -9.29
C GLN A 58 11.53 16.58 -10.27
N LEU A 59 12.86 16.45 -10.35
CA LEU A 59 13.67 17.29 -11.24
C LEU A 59 13.45 16.94 -12.72
N LEU A 60 13.29 15.65 -13.03
CA LEU A 60 12.94 15.18 -14.38
C LEU A 60 11.56 15.63 -14.82
N MET A 61 10.59 15.66 -13.90
CA MET A 61 9.26 16.21 -14.14
C MET A 61 9.32 17.71 -14.47
N ILE A 62 10.11 18.51 -13.74
CA ILE A 62 10.26 19.95 -14.05
C ILE A 62 10.78 20.16 -15.48
N ILE A 63 11.71 19.32 -15.93
CA ILE A 63 12.20 19.33 -17.31
C ILE A 63 11.07 18.97 -18.29
N SER A 64 10.36 17.87 -18.03
CA SER A 64 9.29 17.36 -18.88
C SER A 64 8.13 18.36 -19.00
N ASN A 65 7.69 18.95 -17.89
CA ASN A 65 6.68 19.99 -17.86
C ASN A 65 7.10 21.26 -18.61
N SER A 66 8.39 21.59 -18.63
CA SER A 66 8.88 22.74 -19.39
C SER A 66 8.71 22.52 -20.90
N TRP A 67 8.92 21.30 -21.39
CA TRP A 67 8.60 20.92 -22.77
C TRP A 67 7.10 20.92 -23.03
N TRP A 68 6.32 20.33 -22.12
CA TRP A 68 4.88 20.19 -22.27
C TRP A 68 4.16 21.54 -22.35
N ILE A 69 4.47 22.46 -21.44
CA ILE A 69 3.94 23.84 -21.44
C ILE A 69 4.26 24.52 -22.76
N TYR A 70 5.49 24.36 -23.25
CA TYR A 70 5.90 24.95 -24.52
C TYR A 70 5.10 24.37 -25.70
N LEU A 71 4.97 23.05 -25.80
CA LEU A 71 4.20 22.40 -26.86
C LEU A 71 2.74 22.85 -26.87
N ASN A 72 2.11 22.94 -25.70
CA ASN A 72 0.74 23.44 -25.60
C ASN A 72 0.63 24.92 -26.00
N SER A 73 1.66 25.74 -25.73
CA SER A 73 1.67 27.15 -26.16
C SER A 73 1.72 27.35 -27.67
N LEU A 74 2.16 26.34 -28.43
CA LEU A 74 2.21 26.36 -29.90
C LEU A 74 0.86 26.01 -30.54
N VAL A 75 -0.11 25.54 -29.75
CA VAL A 75 -1.47 25.19 -30.18
C VAL A 75 -2.41 26.32 -29.76
N ARG A 76 -2.90 27.12 -30.70
CA ARG A 76 -3.87 28.19 -30.43
C ARG A 76 -5.26 27.76 -30.87
N ARG A 77 -6.26 27.99 -30.02
CA ARG A 77 -7.68 27.81 -30.37
C ARG A 77 -8.30 29.19 -30.61
N GLU A 78 -8.60 29.51 -31.86
CA GLU A 78 -9.33 30.73 -32.24
C GLU A 78 -10.61 30.31 -32.97
N GLY A 79 -11.79 30.69 -32.45
CA GLY A 79 -13.06 30.52 -33.17
C GLY A 79 -13.47 29.08 -33.50
N GLY A 80 -12.98 28.08 -32.76
CA GLY A 80 -13.25 26.65 -33.03
C GLY A 80 -12.24 25.97 -33.96
N GLU A 81 -11.36 26.73 -34.62
CA GLU A 81 -10.25 26.20 -35.41
C GLU A 81 -8.96 26.15 -34.58
N VAL A 82 -8.26 25.02 -34.65
CA VAL A 82 -6.97 24.82 -33.97
C VAL A 82 -5.85 25.26 -34.91
N LYS A 83 -5.30 26.45 -34.69
CA LYS A 83 -4.11 26.92 -35.42
C LYS A 83 -2.85 26.44 -34.70
N VAL A 84 -2.05 25.63 -35.40
CA VAL A 84 -0.77 25.10 -34.90
C VAL A 84 0.37 25.61 -35.76
N ASP A 85 1.45 26.12 -35.16
CA ASP A 85 2.73 26.30 -35.86
C ASP A 85 3.37 24.91 -36.08
N LEU A 86 2.94 24.23 -37.15
CA LEU A 86 3.29 22.83 -37.42
C LEU A 86 4.80 22.59 -37.48
N ILE A 87 5.58 23.53 -38.02
CA ILE A 87 7.04 23.37 -38.15
C ILE A 87 7.70 23.38 -36.77
N ARG A 88 7.39 24.39 -35.94
CA ARG A 88 7.95 24.49 -34.59
C ARG A 88 7.45 23.36 -33.71
N TYR A 89 6.16 23.03 -33.83
CA TYR A 89 5.54 21.98 -33.06
C TYR A 89 6.17 20.62 -33.34
N ILE A 90 6.38 20.25 -34.61
CA ILE A 90 7.00 18.97 -34.98
C ILE A 90 8.47 18.89 -34.52
N ASP A 91 9.27 19.97 -34.65
CA ASP A 91 10.67 19.95 -34.20
C ASP A 91 10.78 19.87 -32.67
N ALA A 92 9.99 20.66 -31.93
CA ALA A 92 9.94 20.59 -30.47
C ALA A 92 9.46 19.22 -29.99
N TYR A 93 8.42 18.68 -30.60
CA TYR A 93 7.91 17.35 -30.28
C TYR A 93 8.97 16.26 -30.50
N LYS A 94 9.64 16.23 -31.66
CA LYS A 94 10.66 15.20 -31.95
C LYS A 94 11.76 15.20 -30.88
N ARG A 95 12.16 16.39 -30.43
CA ARG A 95 13.17 16.56 -29.38
C ARG A 95 12.65 16.16 -28.01
N PHE A 96 11.42 16.54 -27.69
CA PHE A 96 10.79 16.15 -26.43
C PHE A 96 10.59 14.63 -26.35
N PHE A 97 10.07 14.01 -27.41
CA PHE A 97 9.90 12.56 -27.45
C PHE A 97 11.23 11.81 -27.37
N SER A 98 12.28 12.32 -28.06
CA SER A 98 13.63 11.78 -27.90
C SER A 98 14.17 11.92 -26.47
N PHE A 99 13.84 13.00 -25.77
CA PHE A 99 14.17 13.17 -24.37
C PHE A 99 13.41 12.15 -23.50
N LEU A 100 12.10 12.02 -23.68
CA LEU A 100 11.26 11.09 -22.92
C LEU A 100 11.69 9.62 -23.11
N ALA A 101 12.02 9.21 -24.33
CA ALA A 101 12.42 7.83 -24.63
C ALA A 101 13.70 7.39 -23.89
N ASN A 102 14.55 8.36 -23.55
CA ASN A 102 15.80 8.15 -22.83
C ASN A 102 15.65 8.26 -21.30
N LEU A 103 14.44 8.51 -20.78
CA LEU A 103 14.20 8.48 -19.34
C LEU A 103 14.18 7.04 -18.83
N ASP A 104 14.76 6.83 -17.65
CA ASP A 104 14.56 5.62 -16.84
C ASP A 104 13.14 5.58 -16.24
N ASP A 105 12.50 6.74 -16.13
CA ASP A 105 11.13 6.86 -15.65
C ASP A 105 10.09 6.56 -16.75
N PHE A 106 9.67 5.29 -16.79
CA PHE A 106 8.66 4.84 -17.75
C PHE A 106 7.29 5.51 -17.57
N TYR A 107 6.92 5.91 -16.35
CA TYR A 107 5.63 6.54 -16.09
C TYR A 107 5.52 7.88 -16.82
N LEU A 108 6.54 8.74 -16.69
CA LEU A 108 6.60 10.02 -17.40
C LEU A 108 6.57 9.83 -18.91
N PHE A 109 7.33 8.87 -19.44
CA PHE A 109 7.32 8.53 -20.86
C PHE A 109 5.91 8.14 -21.33
N ASN A 110 5.25 7.24 -20.62
CA ASN A 110 3.94 6.73 -20.99
C ASN A 110 2.86 7.82 -20.92
N ASN A 111 2.83 8.61 -19.84
CA ASN A 111 1.85 9.67 -19.63
C ASN A 111 1.94 10.76 -20.73
N PHE A 112 3.13 11.35 -20.93
CA PHE A 112 3.31 12.34 -21.98
C PHE A 112 3.15 11.75 -23.38
N GLY A 113 3.61 10.51 -23.60
CA GLY A 113 3.46 9.81 -24.88
C GLY A 113 2.00 9.62 -25.29
N ILE A 114 1.15 9.15 -24.37
CA ILE A 114 -0.29 8.96 -24.62
C ILE A 114 -0.97 10.31 -24.87
N ASN A 115 -0.66 11.33 -24.08
CA ASN A 115 -1.25 12.66 -24.26
C ASN A 115 -0.89 13.28 -25.62
N LEU A 116 0.37 13.14 -26.05
CA LEU A 116 0.79 13.54 -27.40
C LEU A 116 0.04 12.76 -28.49
N LEU A 117 -0.13 11.45 -28.31
CA LEU A 117 -0.88 10.62 -29.26
C LEU A 117 -2.34 11.05 -29.38
N LYS A 118 -3.02 11.28 -28.26
CA LYS A 118 -4.40 11.81 -28.22
C LYS A 118 -4.50 13.16 -28.92
N GLN A 119 -3.49 14.03 -28.80
CA GLN A 119 -3.44 15.29 -29.54
C GLN A 119 -3.25 15.06 -31.05
N PHE A 120 -2.33 14.20 -31.45
CA PHE A 120 -2.01 13.96 -32.87
C PHE A 120 -3.16 13.38 -33.67
N ILE A 121 -3.95 12.49 -33.07
CA ILE A 121 -5.12 11.90 -33.74
C ILE A 121 -6.17 12.98 -34.10
N LYS A 122 -6.19 14.11 -33.37
CA LYS A 122 -7.14 15.21 -33.57
C LYS A 122 -6.64 16.28 -34.55
N ILE A 123 -5.37 16.27 -34.94
CA ILE A 123 -4.80 17.28 -35.86
C ILE A 123 -4.91 16.76 -37.29
N GLU A 124 -5.78 17.37 -38.10
CA GLU A 124 -6.06 16.95 -39.48
C GLU A 124 -4.82 17.06 -40.41
N ASP A 125 -3.92 18.00 -40.14
CA ASP A 125 -2.71 18.26 -40.95
C ASP A 125 -1.60 17.20 -40.80
N LEU A 126 -1.70 16.28 -39.84
CA LEU A 126 -0.67 15.25 -39.63
C LEU A 126 -0.88 14.05 -40.56
N SER A 127 0.12 13.79 -41.41
CA SER A 127 0.09 12.62 -42.29
C SER A 127 0.00 11.29 -41.51
N GLN A 128 -0.78 10.34 -42.04
CA GLN A 128 -0.88 8.97 -41.49
C GLN A 128 0.49 8.29 -41.37
N GLN A 129 1.42 8.57 -42.28
CA GLN A 129 2.80 8.04 -42.21
C GLN A 129 3.57 8.61 -41.01
N GLY A 130 3.36 9.89 -40.68
CA GLY A 130 3.95 10.52 -39.50
C GLY A 130 3.45 9.87 -38.21
N ILE A 131 2.14 9.71 -38.06
CA ILE A 131 1.52 9.04 -36.90
C ILE A 131 1.99 7.58 -36.80
N THR A 132 2.11 6.88 -37.93
CA THR A 132 2.65 5.51 -37.98
C THR A 132 4.09 5.44 -37.43
N LYS A 133 4.97 6.35 -37.85
CA LYS A 133 6.35 6.42 -37.35
C LYS A 133 6.40 6.70 -35.85
N PHE A 134 5.50 7.56 -35.37
CA PHE A 134 5.40 7.85 -33.95
C PHE A 134 4.97 6.62 -33.15
N ILE A 135 3.86 5.97 -33.52
CA ILE A 135 3.36 4.77 -32.84
C ILE A 135 4.43 3.67 -32.81
N ASN A 136 5.16 3.47 -33.91
CA ASN A 136 6.26 2.50 -33.95
C ASN A 136 7.43 2.89 -33.03
N SER A 137 7.74 4.18 -32.92
CA SER A 137 8.80 4.66 -32.01
C SER A 137 8.40 4.51 -30.54
N PHE A 138 7.12 4.74 -30.23
CA PHE A 138 6.54 4.48 -28.91
C PHE A 138 6.58 2.97 -28.59
N SER A 139 6.18 2.14 -29.55
CA SER A 139 6.16 0.68 -29.44
C SER A 139 7.52 0.08 -29.07
N VAL A 140 8.64 0.69 -29.49
CA VAL A 140 9.99 0.24 -29.11
C VAL A 140 10.21 0.29 -27.59
N LYS A 141 9.84 1.40 -26.96
CA LYS A 141 10.03 1.55 -25.51
C LYS A 141 9.05 0.66 -24.73
N LEU A 142 7.80 0.53 -25.19
CA LEU A 142 6.84 -0.40 -24.59
C LEU A 142 7.34 -1.85 -24.64
N TYR A 143 7.95 -2.26 -25.74
CA TYR A 143 8.54 -3.59 -25.87
C TYR A 143 9.71 -3.80 -24.89
N ASN A 144 10.58 -2.80 -24.72
CA ASN A 144 11.71 -2.91 -23.79
C ASN A 144 11.28 -2.99 -22.31
N GLU A 145 10.07 -2.51 -21.98
CA GLU A 145 9.50 -2.51 -20.64
C GLU A 145 8.45 -3.62 -20.45
N ASP A 146 8.34 -4.56 -21.40
CA ASP A 146 7.38 -5.69 -21.39
C ASP A 146 5.88 -5.27 -21.28
N GLU A 147 5.53 -4.08 -21.76
CA GLU A 147 4.18 -3.50 -21.71
C GLU A 147 3.31 -3.93 -22.92
N TYR A 148 3.09 -5.24 -23.03
CA TYR A 148 2.45 -5.87 -24.20
C TYR A 148 0.97 -5.49 -24.40
N GLN A 149 0.25 -5.18 -23.33
CA GLN A 149 -1.13 -4.72 -23.41
C GLN A 149 -1.22 -3.39 -24.18
N LYS A 150 -0.46 -2.38 -23.73
CA LYS A 150 -0.39 -1.07 -24.39
C LYS A 150 0.15 -1.19 -25.81
N LEU A 151 1.11 -2.10 -26.03
CA LEU A 151 1.60 -2.41 -27.36
C LEU A 151 0.46 -2.89 -28.28
N LEU A 152 -0.38 -3.81 -27.82
CA LEU A 152 -1.54 -4.30 -28.58
C LEU A 152 -2.52 -3.17 -28.90
N GLU A 153 -2.89 -2.36 -27.90
CA GLU A 153 -3.79 -1.21 -28.07
C GLU A 153 -3.28 -0.26 -29.16
N LEU A 154 -1.97 0.08 -29.14
CA LEU A 154 -1.35 0.94 -30.14
C LEU A 154 -1.37 0.33 -31.55
N GLN A 155 -1.18 -0.99 -31.68
CA GLN A 155 -1.26 -1.64 -32.98
C GLN A 155 -2.69 -1.69 -33.52
N ILE A 156 -3.70 -1.88 -32.65
CA ILE A 156 -5.12 -1.81 -33.05
C ILE A 156 -5.47 -0.38 -33.50
N LEU A 157 -5.05 0.64 -32.75
CA LEU A 157 -5.21 2.04 -33.13
C LEU A 157 -4.57 2.32 -34.51
N LEU A 158 -3.34 1.84 -34.72
CA LEU A 158 -2.66 2.00 -36.00
C LEU A 158 -3.41 1.34 -37.16
N MET A 159 -4.00 0.16 -36.92
CA MET A 159 -4.84 -0.53 -37.91
C MET A 159 -6.07 0.28 -38.28
N PHE A 160 -6.73 0.89 -37.29
CA PHE A 160 -7.87 1.78 -37.52
C PHE A 160 -7.49 2.95 -38.42
N LEU A 161 -6.45 3.69 -38.02
CA LEU A 161 -6.00 4.90 -38.71
C LEU A 161 -5.57 4.62 -40.16
N ARG A 162 -4.97 3.45 -40.41
CA ARG A 162 -4.53 3.03 -41.76
C ARG A 162 -5.60 2.31 -42.57
N LYS A 163 -6.75 1.96 -41.98
CA LYS A 163 -7.78 1.09 -42.55
C LYS A 163 -7.23 -0.24 -43.10
N SER A 164 -6.10 -0.71 -42.58
CA SER A 164 -5.37 -1.88 -43.09
C SER A 164 -4.42 -2.45 -42.03
N VAL A 165 -4.15 -3.76 -42.11
CA VAL A 165 -3.12 -4.40 -41.29
C VAL A 165 -1.74 -4.09 -41.86
N ALA A 166 -0.89 -3.47 -41.05
CA ALA A 166 0.52 -3.30 -41.33
C ALA A 166 1.33 -4.27 -40.46
N PRO A 167 1.66 -5.48 -40.96
CA PRO A 167 2.38 -6.47 -40.15
C PRO A 167 3.74 -5.89 -39.75
N SER A 168 3.84 -5.56 -38.48
CA SER A 168 5.07 -5.09 -37.82
C SER A 168 5.56 -6.19 -36.89
N LYS A 169 6.85 -6.18 -36.54
CA LYS A 169 7.38 -7.08 -35.49
C LYS A 169 6.56 -6.95 -34.20
N PHE A 170 6.16 -5.73 -33.86
CA PHE A 170 5.36 -5.42 -32.67
C PHE A 170 3.95 -6.02 -32.71
N PHE A 171 3.30 -6.00 -33.88
CA PHE A 171 1.99 -6.63 -34.08
C PHE A 171 2.03 -8.15 -33.89
N ASN A 172 3.06 -8.82 -34.43
CA ASN A 172 3.20 -10.26 -34.24
C ASN A 172 3.47 -10.62 -32.77
N LEU A 173 4.34 -9.85 -32.09
CA LEU A 173 4.64 -10.06 -30.67
C LEU A 173 3.42 -9.83 -29.76
N SER A 174 2.64 -8.76 -30.03
CA SER A 174 1.43 -8.48 -29.24
C SER A 174 0.35 -9.55 -29.45
N LEU A 175 0.19 -10.06 -30.68
CA LEU A 175 -0.72 -11.18 -30.95
C LEU A 175 -0.26 -12.51 -30.34
N GLU A 176 1.04 -12.77 -30.28
CA GLU A 176 1.57 -13.96 -29.59
C GLU A 176 1.22 -13.91 -28.11
N LYS A 177 1.45 -12.76 -27.46
CA LYS A 177 1.11 -12.57 -26.05
C LYS A 177 -0.40 -12.69 -25.81
N LEU A 178 -1.23 -12.03 -26.64
CA LEU A 178 -2.69 -12.17 -26.59
C LEU A 178 -3.11 -13.64 -26.71
N GLY A 179 -2.52 -14.37 -27.66
CA GLY A 179 -2.73 -15.80 -27.86
C GLY A 179 -2.48 -16.63 -26.60
N LYS A 180 -1.32 -16.42 -25.97
CA LYS A 180 -0.97 -17.10 -24.71
C LYS A 180 -1.96 -16.79 -23.59
N THR A 181 -2.43 -15.55 -23.49
CA THR A 181 -3.45 -15.16 -22.49
C THR A 181 -4.80 -15.83 -22.79
N VAL A 182 -5.27 -15.77 -24.04
CA VAL A 182 -6.56 -16.37 -24.48
C VAL A 182 -6.60 -17.88 -24.22
N LEU A 183 -5.50 -18.60 -24.44
CA LEU A 183 -5.43 -20.05 -24.18
C LEU A 183 -5.42 -20.41 -22.68
N LYS A 184 -5.10 -19.47 -21.79
CA LYS A 184 -5.28 -19.66 -20.34
C LYS A 184 -6.73 -19.47 -19.90
N LEU A 185 -7.57 -18.86 -20.74
CA LEU A 185 -8.98 -18.64 -20.46
C LEU A 185 -9.82 -19.86 -20.86
N GLU A 186 -10.88 -20.10 -20.08
CA GLU A 186 -11.91 -21.04 -20.46
C GLU A 186 -12.61 -20.62 -21.77
N PRO A 187 -12.99 -21.55 -22.65
CA PRO A 187 -13.54 -21.22 -23.97
C PRO A 187 -14.72 -20.25 -23.94
N SER A 188 -15.62 -20.36 -22.95
CA SER A 188 -16.79 -19.49 -22.81
C SER A 188 -16.44 -18.01 -22.58
N LYS A 189 -15.27 -17.69 -22.02
CA LYS A 189 -14.86 -16.32 -21.68
C LYS A 189 -13.99 -15.65 -22.76
N ARG A 190 -13.45 -16.41 -23.72
CA ARG A 190 -12.46 -15.93 -24.71
C ARG A 190 -12.98 -14.84 -25.62
N THR A 191 -14.15 -15.07 -26.21
CA THR A 191 -14.72 -14.12 -27.19
C THR A 191 -15.07 -12.78 -26.51
N LEU A 192 -15.66 -12.82 -25.31
CA LEU A 192 -15.98 -11.61 -24.53
C LEU A 192 -14.73 -10.84 -24.14
N PHE A 193 -13.68 -11.53 -23.68
CA PHE A 193 -12.40 -10.92 -23.37
C PHE A 193 -11.79 -10.17 -24.57
N ILE A 194 -11.78 -10.79 -25.75
CA ILE A 194 -11.24 -10.14 -26.96
C ILE A 194 -12.11 -8.95 -27.38
N TYR A 195 -13.44 -9.06 -27.29
CA TYR A 195 -14.35 -7.95 -27.56
C TYR A 195 -14.02 -6.73 -26.70
N MET A 196 -13.84 -6.91 -25.38
CA MET A 196 -13.48 -5.82 -24.45
C MET A 196 -12.16 -5.13 -24.83
N ILE A 197 -11.15 -5.89 -25.28
CA ILE A 197 -9.87 -5.32 -25.72
C ILE A 197 -10.06 -4.41 -26.94
N LEU A 198 -10.85 -4.85 -27.92
CA LEU A 198 -11.10 -4.05 -29.11
C LEU A 198 -11.92 -2.80 -28.77
N GLU A 199 -12.92 -2.94 -27.92
CA GLU A 199 -13.80 -1.85 -27.51
C GLU A 199 -13.06 -0.76 -26.71
N ASP A 200 -12.17 -1.14 -25.79
CA ASP A 200 -11.39 -0.20 -24.97
C ASP A 200 -10.52 0.73 -25.83
N VAL A 201 -9.97 0.26 -26.95
CA VAL A 201 -9.20 1.11 -27.86
C VAL A 201 -10.06 2.23 -28.44
N CYS A 202 -11.34 1.96 -28.74
CA CYS A 202 -12.26 2.99 -29.21
C CYS A 202 -12.53 4.03 -28.11
N ILE A 203 -12.84 3.56 -26.90
CA ILE A 203 -13.17 4.39 -25.74
C ILE A 203 -11.97 5.27 -25.34
N LYS A 204 -10.79 4.66 -25.17
CA LYS A 204 -9.57 5.33 -24.70
C LYS A 204 -9.09 6.46 -25.61
N TYR A 205 -9.25 6.31 -26.93
CA TYR A 205 -8.83 7.30 -27.92
C TYR A 205 -9.98 8.12 -28.51
N ASN A 206 -11.23 7.87 -28.07
CA ASN A 206 -12.44 8.52 -28.57
C ASN A 206 -12.54 8.51 -30.10
N LEU A 207 -12.43 7.32 -30.70
CA LEU A 207 -12.29 7.13 -32.15
C LEU A 207 -13.61 7.16 -32.92
N MET A 208 -14.68 6.64 -32.33
CA MET A 208 -16.04 6.58 -32.88
C MET A 208 -17.06 6.74 -31.76
N GLU A 209 -18.24 7.27 -32.07
CA GLU A 209 -19.36 7.39 -31.11
C GLU A 209 -19.92 6.01 -30.73
N ASP A 210 -20.13 5.14 -31.71
CA ASP A 210 -20.53 3.75 -31.48
C ASP A 210 -19.29 2.83 -31.43
N SER A 211 -18.95 2.41 -30.21
CA SER A 211 -17.84 1.50 -29.94
C SER A 211 -18.04 0.11 -30.55
N SER A 212 -19.29 -0.33 -30.73
CA SER A 212 -19.61 -1.65 -31.31
C SER A 212 -19.31 -1.69 -32.82
N ASP A 213 -19.57 -0.59 -33.53
CA ASP A 213 -19.23 -0.44 -34.94
C ASP A 213 -17.72 -0.41 -35.16
N PHE A 214 -16.97 0.23 -34.24
CA PHE A 214 -15.50 0.17 -34.26
C PHE A 214 -15.01 -1.28 -34.17
N VAL A 215 -15.54 -2.07 -33.23
CA VAL A 215 -15.18 -3.49 -33.06
C VAL A 215 -15.43 -4.27 -34.35
N ARG A 216 -16.57 -4.05 -35.01
CA ARG A 216 -16.90 -4.70 -36.30
C ARG A 216 -15.92 -4.33 -37.41
N ILE A 217 -15.55 -3.05 -37.53
CA ILE A 217 -14.59 -2.56 -38.52
C ILE A 217 -13.23 -3.21 -38.30
N ILE A 218 -12.71 -3.17 -37.07
CA ILE A 218 -11.40 -3.76 -36.75
C ILE A 218 -11.41 -5.26 -36.96
N ASN A 219 -12.47 -5.95 -36.53
CA ASN A 219 -12.57 -7.40 -36.72
C ASN A 219 -12.50 -7.76 -38.22
N LYS A 220 -13.20 -7.00 -39.08
CA LYS A 220 -13.15 -7.20 -40.54
C LYS A 220 -11.74 -6.99 -41.11
N ILE A 221 -10.97 -6.04 -40.58
CA ILE A 221 -9.60 -5.76 -41.01
C ILE A 221 -8.64 -6.88 -40.54
N ILE A 222 -8.78 -7.36 -39.30
CA ILE A 222 -7.79 -8.25 -38.67
C ILE A 222 -7.95 -9.73 -39.02
N VAL A 223 -9.19 -10.22 -39.24
CA VAL A 223 -9.51 -11.66 -39.36
C VAL A 223 -8.68 -12.40 -40.41
N ASN A 224 -8.29 -11.74 -41.49
CA ASN A 224 -7.49 -12.35 -42.57
C ASN A 224 -5.99 -12.44 -42.28
N ARG A 225 -5.52 -11.87 -41.15
CA ARG A 225 -4.12 -11.82 -40.74
C ARG A 225 -3.87 -12.47 -39.37
N LEU A 226 -4.91 -13.02 -38.76
CA LEU A 226 -4.79 -13.71 -37.47
C LEU A 226 -4.18 -15.11 -37.64
N PRO A 227 -3.39 -15.55 -36.65
CA PRO A 227 -3.05 -16.96 -36.50
C PRO A 227 -4.31 -17.84 -36.37
N GLN A 228 -4.23 -19.08 -36.85
CA GLN A 228 -5.37 -20.00 -36.89
C GLN A 228 -6.02 -20.22 -35.51
N TYR A 229 -5.21 -20.26 -34.45
CA TYR A 229 -5.69 -20.47 -33.07
C TYR A 229 -6.51 -19.29 -32.50
N LEU A 230 -6.35 -18.06 -33.03
CA LEU A 230 -7.19 -16.91 -32.65
C LEU A 230 -8.36 -16.69 -33.60
N LYS A 231 -8.28 -17.22 -34.83
CA LYS A 231 -9.25 -16.96 -35.89
C LYS A 231 -10.68 -17.38 -35.51
N ASN A 232 -10.82 -18.51 -34.81
CA ASN A 232 -12.11 -19.01 -34.34
C ASN A 232 -12.75 -18.06 -33.32
N GLU A 233 -11.98 -17.58 -32.36
CA GLU A 233 -12.46 -16.64 -31.33
C GLU A 233 -12.87 -15.30 -31.95
N PHE A 234 -12.03 -14.74 -32.83
CA PHE A 234 -12.34 -13.47 -33.51
C PHE A 234 -13.54 -13.56 -34.45
N SER A 235 -13.76 -14.72 -35.08
CA SER A 235 -14.94 -14.94 -35.94
C SER A 235 -16.26 -14.89 -35.18
N SER A 236 -16.22 -15.14 -33.86
CA SER A 236 -17.41 -15.15 -32.99
C SER A 236 -17.72 -13.78 -32.36
N ILE A 237 -16.81 -12.80 -32.43
CA ILE A 237 -16.97 -11.46 -31.85
C ILE A 237 -18.24 -10.77 -32.37
N SER A 238 -18.58 -10.95 -33.65
CA SER A 238 -19.77 -10.33 -34.24
C SER A 238 -21.09 -10.84 -33.67
N ARG A 239 -21.08 -11.88 -32.82
CA ARG A 239 -22.26 -12.41 -32.13
C ARG A 239 -22.53 -11.73 -30.79
N ILE A 240 -21.55 -11.01 -30.26
CA ILE A 240 -21.71 -10.26 -29.00
C ILE A 240 -22.45 -8.96 -29.31
N SER A 241 -23.53 -8.71 -28.56
CA SER A 241 -24.29 -7.48 -28.60
C SER A 241 -24.52 -7.00 -27.17
N ILE A 242 -23.85 -5.91 -26.81
CA ILE A 242 -24.02 -5.25 -25.51
C ILE A 242 -25.02 -4.12 -25.71
N ASN A 243 -26.18 -4.24 -25.08
CA ASN A 243 -27.20 -3.20 -25.02
C ASN A 243 -27.77 -3.14 -23.60
N GLU A 244 -28.59 -2.13 -23.30
CA GLU A 244 -29.18 -1.92 -21.98
C GLU A 244 -29.85 -3.18 -21.38
N ARG A 245 -30.50 -4.01 -22.21
CA ARG A 245 -31.19 -5.23 -21.75
C ARG A 245 -30.24 -6.39 -21.44
N SER A 246 -29.16 -6.54 -22.21
CA SER A 246 -28.16 -7.61 -22.01
C SER A 246 -27.06 -7.23 -21.03
N PHE A 247 -26.90 -5.94 -20.74
CA PHE A 247 -25.79 -5.42 -19.96
C PHE A 247 -25.70 -6.01 -18.56
N THR A 248 -26.81 -6.17 -17.82
CA THR A 248 -26.76 -6.72 -16.45
C THR A 248 -26.22 -8.15 -16.40
N THR A 249 -26.53 -8.98 -17.40
CA THR A 249 -25.98 -10.35 -17.49
C THR A 249 -24.51 -10.33 -17.85
N ILE A 250 -24.14 -9.51 -18.85
CA ILE A 250 -22.75 -9.37 -19.29
C ILE A 250 -21.87 -8.77 -18.18
N LEU A 251 -22.42 -7.87 -17.36
CA LEU A 251 -21.74 -7.30 -16.21
C LEU A 251 -21.30 -8.39 -15.22
N GLY A 252 -22.17 -9.37 -14.94
CA GLY A 252 -21.82 -10.53 -14.12
C GLY A 252 -20.70 -11.37 -14.75
N ASP A 253 -20.77 -11.65 -16.05
CA ASP A 253 -19.72 -12.37 -16.78
C ASP A 253 -18.37 -11.63 -16.76
N LEU A 254 -18.40 -10.29 -16.82
CA LEU A 254 -17.21 -9.44 -16.77
C LEU A 254 -16.61 -9.38 -15.36
N GLU A 255 -17.42 -9.33 -14.29
CA GLU A 255 -16.94 -9.46 -12.90
C GLU A 255 -16.24 -10.81 -12.69
N ASP A 256 -16.85 -11.90 -13.16
CA ASP A 256 -16.27 -13.23 -13.12
C ASP A 256 -14.97 -13.33 -13.92
N LEU A 257 -14.88 -12.63 -15.05
CA LEU A 257 -13.67 -12.56 -15.86
C LEU A 257 -12.55 -11.76 -15.16
N ILE A 258 -12.88 -10.67 -14.46
CA ILE A 258 -11.92 -9.89 -13.66
C ILE A 258 -11.31 -10.75 -12.56
N ASN A 259 -12.16 -11.47 -11.80
CA ASN A 259 -11.71 -12.40 -10.77
C ASN A 259 -10.81 -13.48 -11.36
N TYR A 260 -11.24 -14.08 -12.48
CA TYR A 260 -10.50 -15.14 -13.15
C TYR A 260 -9.12 -14.68 -13.67
N LEU A 261 -9.05 -13.51 -14.31
CA LEU A 261 -7.79 -12.94 -14.82
C LEU A 261 -6.80 -12.67 -13.68
N ASN A 262 -7.29 -12.20 -12.52
CA ASN A 262 -6.44 -12.03 -11.35
C ASN A 262 -5.85 -13.37 -10.89
N ASP A 263 -6.68 -14.40 -10.78
CA ASP A 263 -6.31 -15.69 -10.21
C ASP A 263 -5.29 -16.46 -11.07
N ILE A 264 -5.38 -16.33 -12.40
CA ILE A 264 -4.43 -16.95 -13.34
C ILE A 264 -3.15 -16.12 -13.60
N GLY A 265 -3.01 -14.96 -12.95
CA GLY A 265 -1.86 -14.07 -13.09
C GLY A 265 -1.84 -13.22 -14.36
N GLU A 266 -2.99 -13.00 -15.01
CA GLU A 266 -3.16 -12.14 -16.20
C GLU A 266 -3.86 -10.82 -15.83
N TYR A 267 -3.51 -10.27 -14.65
CA TYR A 267 -4.19 -9.13 -14.03
C TYR A 267 -4.01 -7.81 -14.78
N SER A 268 -2.96 -7.65 -15.61
CA SER A 268 -2.75 -6.42 -16.39
C SER A 268 -3.98 -6.06 -17.23
N TRP A 269 -4.67 -7.08 -17.77
CA TRP A 269 -5.84 -6.89 -18.63
C TRP A 269 -7.11 -6.42 -17.91
N ILE A 270 -7.16 -6.48 -16.57
CA ILE A 270 -8.36 -6.13 -15.79
C ILE A 270 -8.78 -4.68 -16.03
N ILE A 271 -7.82 -3.75 -16.16
CA ILE A 271 -8.13 -2.32 -16.32
C ILE A 271 -8.93 -2.02 -17.61
N ILE A 272 -8.68 -2.77 -18.69
CA ILE A 272 -9.43 -2.68 -19.95
C ILE A 272 -10.91 -2.99 -19.70
N ILE A 273 -11.18 -4.04 -18.93
CA ILE A 273 -12.55 -4.44 -18.63
C ILE A 273 -13.23 -3.38 -17.76
N ILE A 274 -12.55 -2.85 -16.74
CA ILE A 274 -13.09 -1.81 -15.86
C ILE A 274 -13.46 -0.54 -16.65
N ARG A 275 -12.62 -0.10 -17.60
CA ARG A 275 -12.91 1.06 -18.44
C ARG A 275 -14.14 0.85 -19.34
N ASN A 276 -14.29 -0.33 -19.93
CA ASN A 276 -15.48 -0.69 -20.70
C ASN A 276 -16.73 -0.69 -19.83
N ILE A 277 -16.67 -1.32 -18.64
CA ILE A 277 -17.79 -1.33 -17.69
C ILE A 277 -18.21 0.10 -17.35
N PHE A 278 -17.25 0.98 -17.01
CA PHE A 278 -17.54 2.39 -16.73
C PHE A 278 -18.29 3.06 -17.87
N SER A 279 -17.78 2.92 -19.11
CA SER A 279 -18.39 3.54 -20.29
C SER A 279 -19.83 3.06 -20.51
N LYS A 280 -20.09 1.75 -20.33
CA LYS A 280 -21.43 1.17 -20.51
C LYS A 280 -22.39 1.49 -19.38
N MET A 281 -21.92 1.55 -18.13
CA MET A 281 -22.74 2.03 -17.01
C MET A 281 -23.10 3.51 -17.18
N GLN A 282 -22.16 4.33 -17.67
CA GLN A 282 -22.46 5.73 -17.97
C GLN A 282 -23.50 5.86 -19.09
N GLU A 283 -23.46 4.99 -20.11
CA GLU A 283 -24.41 4.96 -21.23
C GLU A 283 -25.83 4.52 -20.82
N TYR A 284 -25.94 3.46 -20.00
CA TYR A 284 -27.21 2.80 -19.67
C TYR A 284 -27.81 3.16 -18.31
N GLN A 285 -27.03 3.76 -17.41
CA GLN A 285 -27.45 4.13 -16.07
C GLN A 285 -27.14 5.60 -15.80
N SER A 286 -26.28 5.89 -14.82
CA SER A 286 -25.87 7.24 -14.46
C SER A 286 -24.36 7.34 -14.23
N TYR A 287 -23.84 8.54 -14.42
CA TYR A 287 -22.43 8.84 -14.16
C TYR A 287 -22.03 8.57 -12.69
N GLY A 288 -22.91 8.92 -11.74
CA GLY A 288 -22.65 8.72 -10.31
C GLY A 288 -22.58 7.24 -9.94
N GLU A 289 -23.47 6.41 -10.51
CA GLU A 289 -23.44 4.96 -10.34
C GLU A 289 -22.18 4.35 -10.95
N ALA A 290 -21.78 4.77 -12.15
CA ALA A 290 -20.57 4.29 -12.80
C ALA A 290 -19.31 4.56 -11.96
N VAL A 291 -19.15 5.79 -11.44
CA VAL A 291 -18.03 6.15 -10.54
C VAL A 291 -18.04 5.33 -9.26
N THR A 292 -19.20 5.20 -8.61
CA THR A 292 -19.34 4.43 -7.37
C THR A 292 -19.02 2.95 -7.60
N TYR A 293 -19.47 2.40 -8.72
CA TYR A 293 -19.25 1.01 -9.07
C TYR A 293 -17.78 0.71 -9.35
N ILE A 294 -17.06 1.53 -10.13
CA ILE A 294 -15.65 1.24 -10.41
C ILE A 294 -14.73 1.43 -9.19
N ARG A 295 -15.11 2.28 -8.23
CA ARG A 295 -14.37 2.44 -6.96
C ARG A 295 -14.25 1.14 -6.18
N LYS A 296 -15.21 0.20 -6.30
CA LYS A 296 -15.11 -1.13 -5.66
C LYS A 296 -13.87 -1.92 -6.13
N PHE A 297 -13.44 -1.68 -7.38
CA PHE A 297 -12.27 -2.35 -7.94
C PHE A 297 -10.93 -1.80 -7.42
N ILE A 298 -10.93 -0.62 -6.79
CA ILE A 298 -9.76 -0.08 -6.09
C ILE A 298 -9.47 -0.96 -4.88
N ASP A 299 -10.47 -1.22 -4.03
CA ASP A 299 -10.33 -2.10 -2.87
C ASP A 299 -10.04 -3.54 -3.28
N PHE A 300 -10.71 -4.05 -4.31
CA PHE A 300 -10.40 -5.34 -4.92
C PHE A 300 -8.91 -5.46 -5.27
N SER A 301 -8.36 -4.44 -5.92
CA SER A 301 -6.98 -4.41 -6.42
C SER A 301 -5.98 -4.30 -5.26
N ILE A 302 -6.24 -3.43 -4.29
CA ILE A 302 -5.37 -3.23 -3.11
C ILE A 302 -5.31 -4.49 -2.27
N ASN A 303 -6.45 -5.11 -1.96
CA ASN A 303 -6.51 -6.34 -1.15
C ASN A 303 -5.80 -7.52 -1.83
N ARG A 304 -5.71 -7.50 -3.17
CA ARG A 304 -4.99 -8.49 -3.99
C ARG A 304 -3.56 -8.08 -4.33
N ASN A 305 -3.07 -6.99 -3.74
CA ASN A 305 -1.73 -6.45 -4.00
C ASN A 305 -1.45 -6.09 -5.47
N ARG A 306 -2.51 -5.71 -6.21
CA ARG A 306 -2.50 -5.19 -7.59
C ARG A 306 -2.49 -3.67 -7.62
N PHE A 307 -1.49 -3.08 -6.97
CA PHE A 307 -1.42 -1.63 -6.75
C PHE A 307 -1.35 -0.82 -8.06
N GLU A 308 -0.76 -1.38 -9.11
CA GLU A 308 -0.73 -0.76 -10.45
C GLU A 308 -2.14 -0.55 -11.01
N ILE A 309 -3.05 -1.52 -10.83
CA ILE A 309 -4.43 -1.43 -11.33
C ILE A 309 -5.19 -0.40 -10.51
N ALA A 310 -5.03 -0.43 -9.18
CA ALA A 310 -5.64 0.55 -8.29
C ALA A 310 -5.22 1.98 -8.69
N PHE A 311 -3.92 2.19 -8.95
CA PHE A 311 -3.40 3.47 -9.41
C PHE A 311 -3.93 3.87 -10.79
N GLU A 312 -4.00 2.94 -11.75
CA GLU A 312 -4.58 3.21 -13.08
C GLU A 312 -6.07 3.56 -13.02
N ILE A 313 -6.83 3.03 -12.04
CA ILE A 313 -8.23 3.42 -11.80
C ILE A 313 -8.30 4.87 -11.29
N TYR A 314 -7.42 5.27 -10.38
CA TYR A 314 -7.34 6.67 -9.92
C TYR A 314 -6.98 7.64 -11.06
N ASP A 315 -5.97 7.30 -11.87
CA ASP A 315 -5.60 8.08 -13.07
C ASP A 315 -6.78 8.17 -14.06
N PHE A 316 -7.53 7.07 -14.26
CA PHE A 316 -8.70 7.07 -15.14
C PHE A 316 -9.83 7.97 -14.61
N LEU A 317 -10.11 7.92 -13.30
CA LEU A 317 -11.10 8.78 -12.66
C LEU A 317 -10.72 10.27 -12.74
N GLU A 318 -9.45 10.60 -12.55
CA GLU A 318 -8.93 11.96 -12.74
C GLU A 318 -9.19 12.46 -14.16
N ASP A 319 -8.83 11.69 -15.18
CA ASP A 319 -9.05 12.04 -16.59
C ASP A 319 -10.52 12.39 -16.83
N ILE A 320 -11.44 11.57 -16.30
CA ILE A 320 -12.89 11.77 -16.44
C ILE A 320 -13.36 13.05 -15.70
N PHE A 321 -12.90 13.29 -14.47
CA PHE A 321 -13.28 14.47 -13.71
C PHE A 321 -12.76 15.77 -14.33
N MET A 322 -11.52 15.76 -14.84
CA MET A 322 -10.90 16.90 -15.54
C MET A 322 -11.66 17.32 -16.80
N TYR A 323 -12.37 16.41 -17.47
CA TYR A 323 -13.23 16.78 -18.62
C TYR A 323 -14.45 17.62 -18.21
N LYS A 324 -14.84 17.58 -16.93
CA LYS A 324 -16.04 18.24 -16.40
C LYS A 324 -15.73 19.44 -15.50
N SER A 325 -14.52 19.55 -14.95
CA SER A 325 -14.14 20.66 -14.10
C SER A 325 -13.37 21.76 -14.83
N ASP A 326 -13.66 23.00 -14.45
CA ASP A 326 -12.85 24.15 -14.88
C ASP A 326 -11.45 24.07 -14.27
N LEU A 327 -10.48 24.80 -14.82
CA LEU A 327 -9.11 24.91 -14.28
C LEU A 327 -9.03 25.57 -12.88
N SER A 328 -10.13 25.69 -12.15
CA SER A 328 -10.22 26.26 -10.80
C SER A 328 -9.90 25.20 -9.71
N TYR A 329 -10.15 25.55 -8.44
CA TYR A 329 -9.94 24.67 -7.29
C TYR A 329 -11.06 23.62 -7.20
N ASP A 330 -10.72 22.35 -7.41
CA ASP A 330 -11.69 21.24 -7.50
C ASP A 330 -11.55 20.29 -6.31
N ASN A 331 -12.57 20.29 -5.44
CA ASN A 331 -12.60 19.43 -4.26
C ASN A 331 -12.62 17.94 -4.64
N LEU A 332 -13.32 17.53 -5.70
CA LEU A 332 -13.47 16.12 -6.06
C LEU A 332 -12.13 15.50 -6.47
N LEU A 333 -11.34 16.22 -7.26
CA LEU A 333 -10.00 15.79 -7.67
C LEU A 333 -9.03 15.72 -6.50
N ILE A 334 -9.10 16.69 -5.58
CA ILE A 334 -8.28 16.69 -4.36
C ILE A 334 -8.66 15.49 -3.49
N GLU A 335 -9.96 15.25 -3.27
CA GLU A 335 -10.44 14.13 -2.47
C GLU A 335 -10.04 12.77 -3.04
N LEU A 336 -10.13 12.61 -4.36
CA LEU A 336 -9.69 11.40 -5.07
C LEU A 336 -8.22 11.06 -4.77
N TRP A 337 -7.33 12.05 -4.87
CA TRP A 337 -5.90 11.81 -4.67
C TRP A 337 -5.50 11.74 -3.20
N VAL A 338 -6.24 12.36 -2.29
CA VAL A 338 -6.09 12.12 -0.84
C VAL A 338 -6.46 10.68 -0.50
N GLU A 339 -7.53 10.14 -1.06
CA GLU A 339 -7.93 8.74 -0.91
C GLU A 339 -6.81 7.80 -1.39
N ALA A 340 -6.27 8.04 -2.58
CA ALA A 340 -5.13 7.28 -3.11
C ALA A 340 -3.91 7.34 -2.17
N CYS A 341 -3.57 8.52 -1.64
CA CYS A 341 -2.46 8.65 -0.69
C CYS A 341 -2.67 7.79 0.56
N LYS A 342 -3.90 7.78 1.13
CA LYS A 342 -4.23 6.92 2.29
C LYS A 342 -4.05 5.44 1.98
N LYS A 343 -4.46 5.01 0.79
CA LYS A 343 -4.37 3.61 0.38
C LYS A 343 -2.93 3.14 0.14
N PHE A 344 -2.05 4.03 -0.34
CA PHE A 344 -0.66 3.69 -0.66
C PHE A 344 0.36 4.06 0.42
N VAL A 345 -0.04 4.75 1.49
CA VAL A 345 0.89 5.23 2.55
C VAL A 345 1.70 4.09 3.16
N ASP A 346 1.11 2.93 3.36
CA ASP A 346 1.74 1.84 4.10
C ASP A 346 2.65 0.93 3.26
N MET A 347 2.84 1.25 1.98
CA MET A 347 3.65 0.45 1.07
C MET A 347 5.15 0.64 1.33
N LYS A 348 5.91 -0.47 1.32
CA LYS A 348 7.37 -0.46 1.38
C LYS A 348 8.00 0.29 0.21
N GLU A 349 7.46 0.13 -1.00
CA GLU A 349 7.91 0.86 -2.17
C GLU A 349 7.06 2.12 -2.35
N LYS A 350 7.74 3.26 -2.35
CA LYS A 350 7.08 4.57 -2.30
C LYS A 350 6.55 5.06 -3.66
N LYS A 351 6.65 4.26 -4.72
CA LYS A 351 6.34 4.69 -6.10
C LYS A 351 4.92 5.27 -6.22
N TYR A 352 3.90 4.52 -5.81
CA TYR A 352 2.51 4.96 -5.98
C TYR A 352 2.12 6.10 -5.05
N ILE A 353 2.58 6.09 -3.78
CA ILE A 353 2.36 7.23 -2.88
C ILE A 353 3.05 8.50 -3.40
N LEU A 354 4.25 8.40 -3.98
CA LEU A 354 4.93 9.53 -4.60
C LEU A 354 4.12 10.12 -5.76
N GLN A 355 3.64 9.26 -6.66
CA GLN A 355 2.82 9.67 -7.80
C GLN A 355 1.48 10.26 -7.34
N SER A 356 0.83 9.67 -6.34
CA SER A 356 -0.43 10.20 -5.77
C SER A 356 -0.23 11.57 -5.11
N LEU A 357 0.86 11.76 -4.38
CA LEU A 357 1.19 13.06 -3.77
C LEU A 357 1.50 14.13 -4.81
N GLU A 358 2.13 13.77 -5.92
CA GLU A 358 2.37 14.66 -7.05
C GLU A 358 1.05 15.12 -7.66
N LYS A 359 0.16 14.17 -7.97
CA LYS A 359 -1.17 14.45 -8.53
C LYS A 359 -1.97 15.34 -7.59
N LEU A 360 -1.99 15.01 -6.30
CA LEU A 360 -2.63 15.83 -5.26
C LEU A 360 -2.06 17.26 -5.23
N HIS A 361 -0.74 17.42 -5.29
CA HIS A 361 -0.11 18.74 -5.29
C HIS A 361 -0.46 19.56 -6.55
N ASN A 362 -0.56 18.92 -7.71
CA ASN A 362 -0.94 19.59 -8.97
C ASN A 362 -2.37 20.16 -8.91
N HIS A 363 -3.26 19.55 -8.13
CA HIS A 363 -4.65 20.00 -7.95
C HIS A 363 -4.84 21.02 -6.83
N LEU A 364 -3.89 21.13 -5.88
CA LEU A 364 -3.92 22.08 -4.77
C LEU A 364 -3.58 23.52 -5.20
N LYS A 365 -4.47 24.13 -5.99
CA LYS A 365 -4.42 25.53 -6.41
C LYS A 365 -4.79 26.49 -5.28
N ILE A 366 -4.58 27.79 -5.49
CA ILE A 366 -4.91 28.83 -4.51
C ILE A 366 -6.45 28.89 -4.34
N PRO A 367 -6.97 28.64 -3.13
CA PRO A 367 -8.40 28.66 -2.85
C PRO A 367 -8.98 30.08 -2.93
N GLN A 368 -10.27 30.22 -3.28
CA GLN A 368 -10.93 31.51 -3.45
C GLN A 368 -12.04 31.78 -2.42
N THR A 369 -12.69 30.73 -1.90
CA THR A 369 -13.77 30.85 -0.92
C THR A 369 -13.35 30.34 0.46
N SER A 370 -14.03 30.77 1.52
CA SER A 370 -13.78 30.31 2.90
C SER A 370 -13.81 28.78 3.02
N SER A 371 -14.80 28.13 2.39
CA SER A 371 -14.91 26.66 2.33
C SER A 371 -13.68 26.02 1.68
N GLN A 372 -13.20 26.56 0.56
CA GLN A 372 -12.00 26.07 -0.12
C GLN A 372 -10.73 26.32 0.69
N ILE A 373 -10.64 27.45 1.41
CA ILE A 373 -9.53 27.76 2.33
C ILE A 373 -9.45 26.71 3.44
N PHE A 374 -10.58 26.41 4.08
CA PHE A 374 -10.65 25.34 5.08
C PHE A 374 -10.23 24.00 4.48
N HIS A 375 -10.81 23.61 3.34
CA HIS A 375 -10.47 22.37 2.64
C HIS A 375 -8.97 22.28 2.31
N TYR A 376 -8.37 23.38 1.84
CA TYR A 376 -6.96 23.47 1.48
C TYR A 376 -6.06 23.16 2.68
N PHE A 377 -6.23 23.91 3.77
CA PHE A 377 -5.40 23.74 4.97
C PHE A 377 -5.65 22.39 5.65
N TYR A 378 -6.88 21.90 5.64
CA TYR A 378 -7.21 20.54 6.08
C TYR A 378 -6.43 19.49 5.29
N THR A 379 -6.40 19.63 3.96
CA THR A 379 -5.67 18.72 3.08
C THR A 379 -4.16 18.76 3.37
N TYR A 380 -3.58 19.93 3.66
CA TYR A 380 -2.18 20.03 4.05
C TYR A 380 -1.87 19.37 5.41
N ASN A 381 -2.81 19.40 6.37
CA ASN A 381 -2.66 18.65 7.62
C ASN A 381 -2.65 17.13 7.38
N ILE A 382 -3.51 16.63 6.48
CA ILE A 382 -3.48 15.23 6.04
C ILE A 382 -2.17 14.90 5.29
N LEU A 383 -1.74 15.77 4.38
CA LEU A 383 -0.47 15.60 3.68
C LEU A 383 0.69 15.52 4.65
N TRP A 384 0.68 16.32 5.72
CA TRP A 384 1.70 16.28 6.76
C TRP A 384 1.79 14.90 7.42
N GLN A 385 0.64 14.32 7.77
CA GLN A 385 0.54 12.97 8.33
C GLN A 385 1.25 11.94 7.42
N PHE A 386 0.96 11.93 6.11
CA PHE A 386 1.63 11.01 5.18
C PHE A 386 3.09 11.36 4.92
N LYS A 387 3.41 12.65 4.81
CA LYS A 387 4.75 13.08 4.41
C LYS A 387 5.77 12.91 5.52
N SER A 388 5.36 13.08 6.78
CA SER A 388 6.23 12.96 7.96
C SER A 388 6.90 11.59 8.07
N MET A 389 6.22 10.54 7.61
CA MET A 389 6.74 9.16 7.61
C MET A 389 7.87 8.93 6.59
N PHE A 390 7.96 9.75 5.53
CA PHE A 390 8.72 9.37 4.34
C PHE A 390 9.61 10.43 3.72
N PHE A 391 9.36 11.72 3.98
CA PHE A 391 9.96 12.82 3.22
C PHE A 391 10.63 13.88 4.09
N SER A 392 11.60 14.58 3.49
CA SER A 392 12.03 15.88 4.00
C SER A 392 10.88 16.89 3.83
N LEU A 393 10.31 17.32 4.93
CA LEU A 393 9.18 18.25 4.94
C LEU A 393 9.65 19.65 4.54
N GLU A 394 8.95 20.27 3.60
CA GLU A 394 9.21 21.65 3.21
C GLU A 394 8.65 22.62 4.26
N GLN A 395 9.33 23.74 4.46
CA GLN A 395 8.91 24.79 5.40
C GLN A 395 7.49 25.31 5.09
N ARG A 396 7.08 25.32 3.81
CA ARG A 396 5.72 25.73 3.40
C ARG A 396 4.66 24.75 3.90
N ASP A 397 4.91 23.46 3.80
CA ASP A 397 3.98 22.42 4.27
C ASP A 397 3.82 22.48 5.79
N PHE A 398 4.93 22.75 6.50
CA PHE A 398 4.91 22.97 7.95
C PHE A 398 3.99 24.12 8.35
N TRP A 399 4.13 25.31 7.75
CA TRP A 399 3.29 26.46 8.11
C TRP A 399 1.82 26.27 7.74
N ARG A 400 1.51 25.63 6.61
CA ARG A 400 0.13 25.30 6.21
C ARG A 400 -0.54 24.35 7.21
N MET A 401 0.19 23.31 7.64
CA MET A 401 -0.29 22.40 8.68
C MET A 401 -0.47 23.13 10.02
N MET A 402 0.53 23.90 10.48
CA MET A 402 0.45 24.62 11.76
C MET A 402 -0.70 25.62 11.78
N PHE A 403 -0.98 26.31 10.66
CA PHE A 403 -2.12 27.20 10.53
C PHE A 403 -3.45 26.47 10.71
N TYR A 404 -3.61 25.31 10.05
CA TYR A 404 -4.81 24.48 10.18
C TYR A 404 -5.06 24.10 11.65
N ARG A 405 -4.04 23.56 12.31
CA ARG A 405 -4.15 23.08 13.69
C ARG A 405 -4.40 24.23 14.68
N ALA A 406 -3.67 25.34 14.53
CA ALA A 406 -3.84 26.52 15.38
C ALA A 406 -5.26 27.09 15.29
N LEU A 407 -5.80 27.25 14.07
CA LEU A 407 -7.09 27.87 13.87
C LEU A 407 -8.27 26.93 14.09
N PHE A 408 -8.31 25.82 13.35
CA PHE A 408 -9.50 24.97 13.24
C PHE A 408 -9.56 23.88 14.31
N GLU A 409 -8.42 23.38 14.79
CA GLU A 409 -8.38 22.35 15.84
C GLU A 409 -8.31 22.95 17.25
N GLU A 410 -7.40 23.91 17.50
CA GLU A 410 -7.16 24.47 18.84
C GLU A 410 -7.81 25.84 19.08
N GLY A 411 -8.21 26.57 18.03
CA GLY A 411 -8.84 27.90 18.17
C GLY A 411 -7.92 28.99 18.73
N ASN A 412 -6.60 28.85 18.58
CA ASN A 412 -5.62 29.85 19.00
C ASN A 412 -5.45 30.93 17.92
N PHE A 413 -6.31 31.95 17.96
CA PHE A 413 -6.34 33.03 16.97
C PHE A 413 -5.06 33.87 16.93
N ASN A 414 -4.39 34.08 18.07
CA ASN A 414 -3.16 34.86 18.14
C ASN A 414 -2.02 34.18 17.37
N ILE A 415 -1.79 32.89 17.65
CA ILE A 415 -0.79 32.09 16.93
C ILE A 415 -1.15 31.96 15.45
N ALA A 416 -2.42 31.71 15.13
CA ALA A 416 -2.87 31.62 13.73
C ALA A 416 -2.58 32.91 12.94
N GLN A 417 -2.83 34.09 13.53
CA GLN A 417 -2.54 35.37 12.90
C GLN A 417 -1.05 35.56 12.62
N LYS A 418 -0.17 35.16 13.54
CA LYS A 418 1.29 35.21 13.34
C LYS A 418 1.76 34.25 12.27
N ILE A 419 1.16 33.06 12.17
CA ILE A 419 1.51 32.06 11.15
C ILE A 419 1.22 32.57 9.73
N ILE A 420 0.19 33.40 9.53
CA ILE A 420 -0.16 33.95 8.20
C ILE A 420 1.02 34.67 7.54
N LEU A 421 1.87 35.35 8.32
CA LEU A 421 3.05 36.06 7.83
C LEU A 421 4.10 35.13 7.21
N HIS A 422 4.04 33.84 7.51
CA HIS A 422 4.93 32.81 7.00
C HIS A 422 4.30 31.98 5.87
N LEU A 423 3.04 32.26 5.50
CA LEU A 423 2.38 31.70 4.33
C LEU A 423 2.74 32.51 3.06
N GLU A 424 2.35 32.01 1.90
CA GLU A 424 2.53 32.72 0.62
C GLU A 424 1.72 34.02 0.59
N GLN A 425 2.24 35.06 -0.09
CA GLN A 425 1.66 36.41 -0.09
C GLN A 425 0.18 36.45 -0.47
N ASP A 426 -0.25 35.56 -1.37
CA ASP A 426 -1.65 35.47 -1.81
C ASP A 426 -2.61 35.16 -0.65
N PHE A 427 -2.21 34.35 0.33
CA PHE A 427 -3.04 34.02 1.50
C PHE A 427 -3.20 35.19 2.47
N SER A 428 -2.19 36.06 2.57
CA SER A 428 -2.28 37.27 3.41
C SER A 428 -3.34 38.25 2.92
N MET A 429 -3.68 38.22 1.61
CA MET A 429 -4.75 39.04 1.04
C MET A 429 -6.14 38.38 1.17
N LEU A 430 -6.18 37.05 1.13
CA LEU A 430 -7.43 36.26 1.20
C LEU A 430 -7.94 36.12 2.64
N ILE A 431 -7.04 35.94 3.62
CA ILE A 431 -7.37 35.71 5.03
C ILE A 431 -7.27 37.04 5.79
N LYS A 432 -8.34 37.84 5.71
CA LYS A 432 -8.39 39.16 6.38
C LYS A 432 -8.78 39.07 7.85
N ASP A 433 -9.69 38.16 8.19
CA ASP A 433 -10.12 37.88 9.56
C ASP A 433 -10.20 36.37 9.80
N VAL A 434 -9.40 35.93 10.76
CA VAL A 434 -9.27 34.53 11.15
C VAL A 434 -10.48 34.06 11.96
N VAL A 435 -11.16 34.95 12.68
CA VAL A 435 -12.35 34.62 13.48
C VAL A 435 -13.56 34.40 12.56
N SER A 436 -13.84 35.31 11.62
CA SER A 436 -14.89 35.12 10.61
C SER A 436 -14.69 33.83 9.82
N LEU A 437 -13.46 33.57 9.37
CA LEU A 437 -13.13 32.36 8.61
C LEU A 437 -13.50 31.08 9.37
N LYS A 438 -13.16 30.99 10.67
CA LYS A 438 -13.50 29.83 11.50
C LYS A 438 -15.01 29.65 11.62
N ASN A 439 -15.73 30.72 11.92
CA ASN A 439 -17.18 30.67 12.13
C ASN A 439 -17.94 30.27 10.87
N GLU A 440 -17.52 30.75 9.70
CA GLU A 440 -18.15 30.43 8.41
C GLU A 440 -18.03 28.94 8.04
N VAL A 441 -16.93 28.28 8.41
CA VAL A 441 -16.60 26.91 7.96
C VAL A 441 -16.79 25.84 9.03
N GLU A 442 -17.19 26.21 10.25
CA GLU A 442 -17.32 25.26 11.37
C GLU A 442 -18.27 24.09 11.03
N HIS A 443 -19.35 24.37 10.30
CA HIS A 443 -20.32 23.36 9.84
C HIS A 443 -19.75 22.37 8.80
N LEU A 444 -18.64 22.71 8.14
CA LEU A 444 -18.01 21.88 7.11
C LEU A 444 -17.08 20.82 7.69
N LYS A 445 -16.70 20.91 8.97
CA LYS A 445 -15.81 19.95 9.63
C LYS A 445 -16.31 18.51 9.53
N ASP A 446 -17.63 18.32 9.59
CA ASP A 446 -18.27 17.01 9.53
C ASP A 446 -18.63 16.56 8.10
N GLN A 447 -18.47 17.45 7.11
CA GLN A 447 -18.90 17.22 5.72
C GLN A 447 -17.72 16.90 4.78
N ILE A 448 -16.51 17.26 5.16
CA ILE A 448 -15.30 17.14 4.34
C ILE A 448 -14.58 15.82 4.65
N TYR A 449 -14.27 15.05 3.60
CA TYR A 449 -13.73 13.69 3.66
C TYR A 449 -14.61 12.71 4.47
N SER A 450 -15.79 12.37 3.94
CA SER A 450 -16.67 11.30 4.48
C SER A 450 -15.99 9.93 4.64
N PHE A 451 -14.84 9.73 3.98
CA PHE A 451 -14.00 8.54 4.07
C PHE A 451 -13.01 8.53 5.24
N ASN A 452 -12.93 9.59 6.05
CA ASN A 452 -12.37 9.45 7.39
C ASN A 452 -13.32 8.52 8.14
N GLY A 453 -13.04 7.21 8.10
CA GLY A 453 -13.60 6.28 9.07
C GLY A 453 -13.48 6.95 10.42
N LYS A 454 -14.58 6.99 11.20
CA LYS A 454 -14.63 7.60 12.54
C LYS A 454 -13.27 7.37 13.15
N ALA A 455 -12.53 8.46 13.41
CA ALA A 455 -11.17 8.34 13.91
C ALA A 455 -11.22 7.25 14.96
N THR A 456 -10.47 6.17 14.77
CA THR A 456 -10.24 5.21 15.84
C THR A 456 -9.34 5.91 16.85
N SER A 457 -9.76 7.08 17.35
CA SER A 457 -9.61 7.36 18.75
C SER A 457 -10.19 6.10 19.41
N PRO A 458 -9.39 5.36 20.20
CA PRO A 458 -10.00 4.34 21.03
C PRO A 458 -11.23 4.99 21.69
N ASN A 459 -12.37 4.28 21.71
CA ASN A 459 -13.56 4.70 22.44
C ASN A 459 -13.17 4.76 23.93
N LEU A 460 -12.38 5.76 24.29
CA LEU A 460 -12.00 6.11 25.62
C LEU A 460 -13.00 7.19 25.96
N ASP A 461 -13.89 6.82 26.86
CA ASP A 461 -14.74 7.78 27.53
C ASP A 461 -13.81 8.59 28.47
N PHE A 462 -13.07 9.53 27.87
CA PHE A 462 -12.04 10.33 28.56
C PHE A 462 -12.60 11.14 29.71
N ASP A 463 -13.92 11.36 29.74
CA ASP A 463 -14.60 12.05 30.82
C ASP A 463 -14.51 11.29 32.16
N SER A 464 -14.12 10.01 32.17
CA SER A 464 -13.98 9.18 33.37
C SER A 464 -12.56 8.68 33.68
N PHE A 465 -11.55 9.00 32.85
CA PHE A 465 -10.21 8.42 32.98
C PHE A 465 -9.22 9.39 33.66
N SER A 466 -9.01 9.23 34.97
CA SER A 466 -8.03 10.00 35.75
C SER A 466 -6.61 9.44 35.60
N ILE A 467 -5.75 10.13 34.86
CA ILE A 467 -4.38 9.69 34.57
C ILE A 467 -3.48 9.83 35.81
N LYS A 468 -2.85 8.73 36.22
CA LYS A 468 -1.79 8.69 37.23
C LYS A 468 -0.42 8.89 36.59
N ASN A 469 -0.09 8.09 35.57
CA ASN A 469 1.18 8.16 34.85
C ASN A 469 0.94 8.13 33.33
N MET A 470 1.71 8.90 32.58
CA MET A 470 1.76 8.88 31.12
C MET A 470 3.22 8.84 30.67
N ALA A 471 3.55 7.91 29.78
CA ALA A 471 4.83 7.86 29.10
C ALA A 471 4.60 7.98 27.60
N ILE A 472 5.27 8.93 26.96
CA ILE A 472 5.30 9.13 25.51
C ILE A 472 6.74 8.91 25.06
N ARG A 473 6.95 7.94 24.18
CA ARG A 473 8.27 7.64 23.61
C ARG A 473 8.31 8.05 22.14
N ILE A 474 9.36 8.77 21.76
CA ILE A 474 9.70 9.11 20.38
C ILE A 474 11.02 8.42 20.03
N ASN A 475 10.99 7.46 19.10
CA ASN A 475 12.20 6.73 18.72
C ASN A 475 13.05 7.51 17.70
N SER A 476 14.22 6.98 17.34
CA SER A 476 15.13 7.61 16.35
C SER A 476 14.52 7.77 14.95
N ASP A 477 13.50 6.96 14.62
CA ASP A 477 12.77 7.05 13.35
C ASP A 477 11.60 8.04 13.41
N GLY A 478 11.37 8.68 14.56
CA GLY A 478 10.25 9.60 14.81
C GLY A 478 8.92 8.91 15.17
N LYS A 479 8.89 7.58 15.38
CA LYS A 479 7.68 6.86 15.82
C LYS A 479 7.32 7.25 17.24
N ILE A 480 6.04 7.57 17.44
CA ILE A 480 5.50 7.98 18.74
C ILE A 480 4.70 6.81 19.33
N SER A 481 5.10 6.34 20.50
CA SER A 481 4.40 5.31 21.28
C SER A 481 4.01 5.89 22.63
N TYR A 482 2.91 5.41 23.22
CA TYR A 482 2.40 5.92 24.48
C TYR A 482 1.95 4.80 25.41
N ARG A 483 2.01 5.06 26.71
CA ARG A 483 1.45 4.23 27.77
C ARG A 483 0.91 5.13 28.87
N MET A 484 -0.34 4.91 29.25
CA MET A 484 -1.03 5.64 30.31
C MET A 484 -1.51 4.66 31.37
N ILE A 485 -1.47 5.08 32.62
CA ILE A 485 -1.96 4.32 33.77
C ILE A 485 -2.93 5.24 34.50
N SER A 486 -4.16 4.78 34.74
CA SER A 486 -5.14 5.53 35.54
C SER A 486 -4.88 5.43 37.04
N THR A 487 -5.57 6.22 37.84
CA THR A 487 -5.61 6.07 39.30
C THR A 487 -6.15 4.70 39.73
N ASP A 488 -7.02 4.10 38.91
CA ASP A 488 -7.60 2.77 39.12
C ASP A 488 -6.73 1.64 38.54
N ASN A 489 -5.48 1.94 38.17
CA ASN A 489 -4.52 1.04 37.52
C ASN A 489 -4.99 0.43 36.19
N GLN A 490 -5.94 1.06 35.50
CA GLN A 490 -6.22 0.71 34.10
C GLN A 490 -5.06 1.18 33.23
N ILE A 491 -4.60 0.32 32.33
CA ILE A 491 -3.47 0.59 31.44
C ILE A 491 -3.98 0.78 30.02
N ILE A 492 -3.58 1.87 29.40
CA ILE A 492 -3.84 2.16 27.99
C ILE A 492 -2.49 2.37 27.32
N ASP A 493 -2.12 1.50 26.39
CA ASP A 493 -0.91 1.62 25.59
C ASP A 493 -1.22 1.57 24.09
N GLY A 494 -0.30 2.11 23.30
CA GLY A 494 -0.47 2.14 21.86
C GLY A 494 0.64 2.91 21.14
N GLN A 495 0.44 3.06 19.84
CA GLN A 495 1.33 3.79 18.95
C GLN A 495 0.54 4.74 18.05
N VAL A 496 1.08 5.93 17.83
CA VAL A 496 0.59 6.84 16.79
C VAL A 496 1.04 6.28 15.44
N ASN A 497 0.08 5.79 14.66
CA ASN A 497 0.37 5.12 13.39
C ASN A 497 0.38 6.07 12.18
N ASN A 498 -0.26 7.24 12.31
CA ASN A 498 -0.56 8.13 11.18
C ASN A 498 0.32 9.39 11.13
N GLU A 499 1.25 9.57 12.08
CA GLU A 499 2.09 10.77 12.14
C GLU A 499 3.42 10.46 12.82
N TYR A 500 4.51 10.95 12.22
CA TYR A 500 5.88 10.79 12.72
C TYR A 500 6.42 12.13 13.19
N TRP A 501 7.23 12.10 14.25
CA TRP A 501 7.89 13.27 14.79
C TRP A 501 8.97 13.78 13.82
N ASN A 502 8.84 15.02 13.36
CA ASN A 502 9.86 15.72 12.57
C ASN A 502 10.03 17.16 13.06
N ASP A 503 11.05 17.36 13.87
CA ASP A 503 11.31 18.61 14.58
C ASP A 503 12.16 19.62 13.82
N THR A 504 12.58 19.34 12.60
CA THR A 504 13.55 20.17 11.85
C THR A 504 13.18 21.66 11.86
N GLN A 505 11.91 21.98 11.56
CA GLN A 505 11.41 23.35 11.49
C GLN A 505 11.20 23.97 12.87
N ILE A 506 10.69 23.19 13.83
CA ILE A 506 10.53 23.62 15.22
C ILE A 506 11.89 23.93 15.86
N LEU A 507 12.93 23.17 15.53
CA LEU A 507 14.30 23.40 15.97
C LEU A 507 14.90 24.68 15.40
N GLU A 508 14.60 25.00 14.13
CA GLU A 508 15.01 26.28 13.51
C GLU A 508 14.40 27.45 14.31
N ILE A 509 13.09 27.38 14.59
CA ILE A 509 12.39 28.39 15.39
C ILE A 509 12.98 28.48 16.80
N TYR A 510 13.21 27.33 17.46
CA TYR A 510 13.78 27.28 18.82
C TYR A 510 15.15 27.94 18.90
N LYS A 511 16.06 27.64 17.96
CA LYS A 511 17.41 28.22 17.93
C LYS A 511 17.37 29.73 17.78
N GLU A 512 16.45 30.25 16.98
CA GLU A 512 16.31 31.68 16.74
C GLU A 512 15.75 32.46 17.94
N LEU A 513 15.05 31.81 18.87
CA LEU A 513 14.55 32.48 20.09
C LEU A 513 15.67 33.12 20.92
N PHE A 514 16.90 32.64 20.75
CA PHE A 514 18.08 33.13 21.46
C PHE A 514 18.96 34.06 20.62
N PHE A 515 18.57 34.37 19.38
CA PHE A 515 19.28 35.35 18.55
C PHE A 515 18.85 36.78 18.91
N GLU A 516 19.69 37.76 18.56
CA GLU A 516 19.33 39.17 18.64
C GLU A 516 18.09 39.46 17.78
N PRO A 517 17.13 40.30 18.24
CA PRO A 517 15.85 40.52 17.56
C PRO A 517 15.98 40.88 16.07
N GLU A 518 17.00 41.66 15.71
CA GLU A 518 17.28 42.11 14.35
C GLU A 518 17.68 40.97 13.39
N ASN A 519 18.17 39.85 13.94
CA ASN A 519 18.64 38.68 13.20
C ASN A 519 17.63 37.53 13.21
N ARG A 520 16.45 37.70 13.85
CA ARG A 520 15.41 36.67 13.90
C ARG A 520 14.61 36.65 12.60
N LYS A 521 14.49 35.47 11.99
CA LYS A 521 13.56 35.21 10.89
C LYS A 521 12.14 35.03 11.42
N PHE A 522 11.99 34.46 12.62
CA PHE A 522 10.69 34.24 13.27
C PHE A 522 10.50 35.08 14.53
N MET A 523 9.39 35.81 14.60
CA MET A 523 9.05 36.72 15.71
C MET A 523 8.08 36.07 16.72
N PHE A 524 8.50 34.93 17.29
CA PHE A 524 7.78 34.26 18.38
C PHE A 524 8.45 34.53 19.73
N SER A 525 7.64 34.72 20.77
CA SER A 525 8.09 34.69 22.17
C SER A 525 8.24 33.25 22.67
N LEU A 526 8.89 33.07 23.82
CA LEU A 526 9.06 31.75 24.44
C LEU A 526 7.72 31.07 24.74
N ASN A 527 6.74 31.82 25.25
CA ASN A 527 5.39 31.29 25.54
C ASN A 527 4.67 30.87 24.25
N GLU A 528 4.79 31.67 23.19
CA GLU A 528 4.19 31.35 21.89
C GLU A 528 4.86 30.15 21.23
N PHE A 529 6.17 29.98 21.43
CA PHE A 529 6.87 28.77 21.02
C PHE A 529 6.35 27.54 21.77
N GLY A 530 6.07 27.65 23.07
CA GLY A 530 5.43 26.60 23.86
C GLY A 530 4.05 26.19 23.33
N GLN A 531 3.26 27.17 22.87
CA GLN A 531 1.98 26.93 22.20
C GLN A 531 2.17 26.27 20.83
N LEU A 532 3.19 26.67 20.05
CA LEU A 532 3.52 26.01 18.79
C LEU A 532 3.94 24.56 19.01
N LEU A 533 4.74 24.27 20.05
CA LEU A 533 5.11 22.90 20.41
C LEU A 533 3.88 22.05 20.75
N TYR A 534 2.95 22.60 21.53
CA TYR A 534 1.69 21.93 21.84
C TYR A 534 0.89 21.64 20.56
N ILE A 535 0.67 22.64 19.71
CA ILE A 535 -0.06 22.52 18.43
C ILE A 535 0.61 21.49 17.50
N PHE A 536 1.93 21.40 17.55
CA PHE A 536 2.72 20.48 16.72
C PHE A 536 2.54 19.01 17.10
N LEU A 537 2.19 18.69 18.35
CA LEU A 537 1.92 17.30 18.78
C LEU A 537 0.75 16.68 17.98
N PRO A 538 0.74 15.36 17.74
CA PRO A 538 -0.40 14.69 17.11
C PRO A 538 -1.69 14.89 17.90
N LYS A 539 -2.82 15.00 17.20
CA LYS A 539 -4.14 15.26 17.84
C LYS A 539 -4.45 14.31 18.99
N LEU A 540 -4.20 13.01 18.83
CA LEU A 540 -4.40 12.00 19.88
C LEU A 540 -3.69 12.37 21.20
N ILE A 541 -2.43 12.82 21.10
CA ILE A 541 -1.63 13.21 22.26
C ILE A 541 -2.18 14.51 22.87
N ARG A 542 -2.59 15.48 22.05
CA ARG A 542 -3.21 16.72 22.52
C ARG A 542 -4.54 16.48 23.22
N ASP A 543 -5.34 15.55 22.71
CA ASP A 543 -6.60 15.13 23.32
C ASP A 543 -6.35 14.48 24.70
N PHE A 544 -5.26 13.71 24.85
CA PHE A 544 -4.83 13.26 26.18
C PHE A 544 -4.51 14.45 27.09
N PHE A 545 -3.75 15.45 26.61
CA PHE A 545 -3.47 16.67 27.38
C PHE A 545 -4.75 17.46 27.78
N LYS A 546 -5.77 17.50 26.91
CA LYS A 546 -7.08 18.13 27.22
C LYS A 546 -7.88 17.36 28.27
N SER A 547 -7.73 16.04 28.34
CA SER A 547 -8.44 15.19 29.30
C SER A 547 -7.95 15.36 30.75
N PHE A 548 -6.81 16.03 30.99
CA PHE A 548 -6.34 16.32 32.34
C PHE A 548 -7.20 17.40 33.01
N LYS A 549 -8.18 16.97 33.81
CA LYS A 549 -8.79 17.82 34.84
C LYS A 549 -8.05 17.57 36.15
N ILE A 550 -7.51 18.63 36.76
CA ILE A 550 -6.97 18.56 38.13
C ILE A 550 -8.17 18.53 39.07
N GLU A 551 -8.77 17.35 39.27
CA GLU A 551 -9.91 17.22 40.19
C GLU A 551 -9.46 17.24 41.66
N SER A 552 -8.19 16.93 41.95
CA SER A 552 -7.67 16.81 43.31
C SER A 552 -6.14 16.96 43.38
N LEU A 553 -5.65 17.76 44.33
CA LEU A 553 -4.22 17.92 44.66
C LEU A 553 -3.56 16.63 45.22
N GLN A 554 -4.32 15.55 45.45
CA GLN A 554 -3.82 14.33 46.07
C GLN A 554 -3.05 13.40 45.12
N THR A 555 -3.23 13.54 43.81
CA THR A 555 -2.53 12.74 42.79
C THR A 555 -2.01 13.66 41.69
N ILE A 556 -0.72 13.96 41.73
CA ILE A 556 -0.04 14.74 40.68
C ILE A 556 0.29 13.77 39.54
N PRO A 557 -0.30 13.93 38.34
CA PRO A 557 0.00 13.08 37.20
C PRO A 557 1.47 13.20 36.80
N GLN A 558 2.13 12.07 36.55
CA GLN A 558 3.52 12.03 36.08
C GLN A 558 3.56 11.82 34.57
N ILE A 559 4.17 12.76 33.83
CA ILE A 559 4.30 12.69 32.38
C ILE A 559 5.78 12.54 32.00
N TYR A 560 6.10 11.50 31.25
CA TYR A 560 7.45 11.17 30.80
C TYR A 560 7.54 11.28 29.28
N PHE A 561 8.51 12.05 28.79
CA PHE A 561 8.93 11.99 27.38
C PHE A 561 10.24 11.20 27.29
N ILE A 562 10.23 10.11 26.51
CA ILE A 562 11.39 9.23 26.30
C ILE A 562 11.82 9.40 24.85
N MET A 563 12.94 10.06 24.61
CA MET A 563 13.44 10.30 23.26
C MET A 563 14.77 9.57 23.02
N ASP A 564 14.90 8.91 21.88
CA ASP A 564 16.19 8.31 21.49
C ASP A 564 17.22 9.41 21.16
N ASN A 565 16.78 10.54 20.58
CA ASN A 565 17.59 11.73 20.32
C ASN A 565 16.89 12.96 20.92
N MET A 566 17.48 13.58 21.95
CA MET A 566 16.92 14.80 22.54
C MET A 566 17.35 16.03 21.74
N THR A 567 16.39 16.68 21.11
CA THR A 567 16.61 17.83 20.21
C THR A 567 15.89 19.09 20.69
N ILE A 568 14.70 18.95 21.29
CA ILE A 568 13.84 20.05 21.76
C ILE A 568 13.58 19.94 23.27
N PRO A 569 13.58 21.06 24.02
CA PRO A 569 13.13 21.08 25.41
C PRO A 569 11.60 21.06 25.48
N PHE A 570 11.01 19.88 25.68
CA PHE A 570 9.56 19.74 25.88
C PHE A 570 9.03 20.40 27.16
N ASP A 571 9.92 20.83 28.06
CA ASP A 571 9.64 21.63 29.25
C ASP A 571 8.89 22.94 28.96
N LEU A 572 8.87 23.36 27.68
CA LEU A 572 8.20 24.57 27.21
C LEU A 572 6.77 24.34 26.71
N ILE A 573 6.24 23.11 26.64
CA ILE A 573 4.85 22.86 26.18
C ILE A 573 3.85 23.65 27.06
N TYR A 574 2.99 24.44 26.41
CA TYR A 574 1.96 25.26 27.08
C TYR A 574 0.56 24.81 26.65
N ASP A 575 -0.29 24.39 27.58
CA ASP A 575 -1.64 23.85 27.32
C ASP A 575 -2.79 24.64 27.98
N ASN A 576 -2.56 25.88 28.44
CA ASN A 576 -3.46 26.68 29.29
C ASN A 576 -3.70 26.13 30.71
N ASN A 577 -3.21 24.94 31.07
CA ASN A 577 -3.18 24.43 32.43
C ASN A 577 -1.76 24.54 33.00
N PHE A 578 -1.64 25.00 34.24
CA PHE A 578 -0.32 25.14 34.88
C PHE A 578 0.20 23.75 35.28
N PHE A 579 0.98 23.10 34.42
CA PHE A 579 1.68 21.86 34.79
C PHE A 579 2.91 22.16 35.64
N LEU A 580 3.06 21.41 36.74
CA LEU A 580 4.32 21.28 37.45
C LEU A 580 5.00 19.99 36.97
N LEU A 581 5.55 20.04 35.75
CA LEU A 581 6.29 18.90 35.17
C LEU A 581 7.58 18.66 35.97
N LYS A 582 7.59 17.62 36.82
CA LYS A 582 8.82 17.07 37.40
C LYS A 582 9.35 15.99 36.46
N TYR A 583 10.37 16.32 35.67
CA TYR A 583 10.98 15.39 34.73
C TYR A 583 12.01 14.46 35.38
N SER A 584 12.10 13.23 34.86
CA SER A 584 13.30 12.39 34.93
C SER A 584 13.76 12.08 33.52
N ILE A 585 15.00 12.46 33.19
CA ILE A 585 15.64 12.24 31.88
C ILE A 585 16.49 10.97 31.98
N GLY A 586 16.38 10.06 31.00
CA GLY A 586 17.19 8.84 30.95
C GLY A 586 17.61 8.50 29.51
N TYR A 587 18.89 8.16 29.35
CA TYR A 587 19.46 7.66 28.09
C TYR A 587 19.23 6.15 27.94
N LYS A 588 19.18 5.66 26.71
CA LYS A 588 18.84 4.27 26.39
C LYS A 588 19.97 3.52 25.69
N ILE A 589 20.08 2.22 25.99
CA ILE A 589 20.76 1.20 25.19
C ILE A 589 19.69 0.13 24.83
N GLY A 590 19.35 -0.03 23.55
CA GLY A 590 18.42 -1.07 23.05
C GLY A 590 16.93 -0.70 23.05
N GLU A 591 16.03 -1.66 22.79
CA GLU A 591 14.57 -1.48 22.81
C GLU A 591 13.90 -2.05 24.07
N ILE A 592 13.78 -1.23 25.12
CA ILE A 592 13.11 -1.62 26.38
C ILE A 592 11.58 -1.41 26.22
N PRO A 593 10.72 -2.37 26.62
CA PRO A 593 9.27 -2.19 26.62
C PRO A 593 8.86 -1.00 27.51
N LEU A 594 7.83 -0.25 27.11
CA LEU A 594 7.24 0.85 27.92
C LEU A 594 6.74 0.37 29.29
N GLU A 595 6.63 -0.93 29.47
CA GLU A 595 6.28 -1.57 30.72
C GLU A 595 7.39 -1.58 31.77
N GLY A 596 8.61 -1.25 31.37
CA GLY A 596 9.81 -1.62 32.10
C GLY A 596 10.11 -3.11 31.91
N ILE A 597 11.34 -3.52 32.21
CA ILE A 597 11.67 -4.95 32.30
C ILE A 597 11.26 -5.38 33.71
N SER A 598 10.13 -6.08 33.84
CA SER A 598 9.92 -6.91 35.02
C SER A 598 10.87 -8.09 34.92
N PHE A 599 11.96 -8.03 35.69
CA PHE A 599 12.60 -9.26 36.11
C PHE A 599 11.61 -9.93 37.05
N GLU A 600 10.79 -10.84 36.54
CA GLU A 600 10.06 -11.73 37.41
C GLU A 600 11.08 -12.36 38.36
N LYS A 601 10.89 -12.11 39.67
CA LYS A 601 11.33 -13.08 40.66
C LYS A 601 10.55 -14.35 40.35
N SER A 602 11.15 -15.24 39.56
CA SER A 602 10.80 -16.65 39.66
C SER A 602 10.90 -17.00 41.15
N VAL A 603 9.85 -17.59 41.68
CA VAL A 603 9.63 -17.94 43.10
C VAL A 603 8.91 -16.84 43.89
N SER A 604 7.59 -16.80 43.73
CA SER A 604 6.69 -16.76 44.89
C SER A 604 5.58 -17.78 44.67
N ASP A 605 5.74 -18.92 45.34
CA ASP A 605 4.71 -19.84 45.82
C ASP A 605 3.49 -20.04 44.89
N LYS A 606 3.67 -20.91 43.88
CA LYS A 606 2.60 -21.88 43.62
C LYS A 606 2.45 -22.67 44.91
N SER A 607 1.44 -22.32 45.72
CA SER A 607 0.86 -23.31 46.62
C SER A 607 0.63 -24.56 45.78
N LEU A 608 0.99 -25.71 46.33
CA LEU A 608 0.61 -27.03 45.80
C LEU A 608 -0.92 -27.10 45.72
N GLN A 609 -1.50 -26.51 44.69
CA GLN A 609 -2.79 -26.88 44.18
C GLN A 609 -2.49 -27.97 43.14
N ASP A 610 -3.17 -29.10 43.33
CA ASP A 610 -3.19 -30.22 42.39
C ASP A 610 -3.30 -29.71 40.94
N PRO A 611 -2.72 -30.41 39.96
CA PRO A 611 -2.85 -30.02 38.56
C PRO A 611 -4.33 -29.94 38.24
N THR A 612 -4.87 -28.73 38.18
CA THR A 612 -6.19 -28.50 37.61
C THR A 612 -6.14 -29.07 36.20
N ASP A 613 -7.12 -29.89 35.83
CA ASP A 613 -7.34 -30.37 34.46
C ASP A 613 -7.54 -29.15 33.54
N GLU A 614 -6.44 -28.46 33.20
CA GLU A 614 -6.43 -27.35 32.25
C GLU A 614 -6.69 -27.97 30.87
N LYS A 615 -7.94 -27.92 30.45
CA LYS A 615 -8.32 -28.34 29.12
C LYS A 615 -8.24 -27.18 28.14
N TYR A 616 -7.73 -27.45 26.94
CA TYR A 616 -7.51 -26.45 25.90
C TYR A 616 -8.56 -26.55 24.79
N ASN A 617 -8.96 -25.39 24.29
CA ASN A 617 -9.83 -25.25 23.12
C ASN A 617 -9.00 -24.94 21.88
N VAL A 618 -9.30 -25.61 20.77
CA VAL A 618 -8.55 -25.52 19.53
C VAL A 618 -9.45 -25.04 18.38
N LEU A 619 -8.96 -24.09 17.60
CA LEU A 619 -9.52 -23.72 16.30
C LEU A 619 -8.58 -24.21 15.17
N LEU A 620 -9.12 -24.94 14.20
CA LEU A 620 -8.40 -25.36 13.01
C LEU A 620 -9.08 -24.81 11.77
N PHE A 621 -8.31 -24.10 10.93
CA PHE A 621 -8.78 -23.48 9.70
C PHE A 621 -8.02 -24.00 8.47
N ASP A 622 -8.75 -24.43 7.44
CA ASP A 622 -8.18 -24.85 6.16
C ASP A 622 -8.22 -23.72 5.09
N GLY A 623 -7.08 -23.10 4.84
CA GLY A 623 -6.85 -22.20 3.70
C GLY A 623 -6.18 -22.91 2.52
N ILE A 624 -6.42 -24.21 2.34
CA ILE A 624 -5.71 -25.06 1.36
C ILE A 624 -6.21 -24.91 -0.08
N ASN A 625 -7.28 -24.15 -0.30
CA ASN A 625 -7.86 -23.89 -1.63
C ASN A 625 -8.24 -25.19 -2.36
N SER A 626 -9.00 -26.04 -1.68
CA SER A 626 -9.32 -27.39 -2.18
C SER A 626 -10.30 -27.40 -3.37
N THR A 627 -11.06 -26.32 -3.55
CA THR A 627 -12.11 -26.19 -4.58
C THR A 627 -11.83 -25.09 -5.59
N ASN A 628 -11.24 -23.98 -5.17
CA ASN A 628 -10.95 -22.79 -5.98
C ASN A 628 -9.67 -22.11 -5.47
N PRO A 629 -8.95 -21.34 -6.31
CA PRO A 629 -9.26 -21.02 -7.71
C PRO A 629 -8.81 -22.10 -8.70
N LEU A 630 -9.52 -22.15 -9.83
CA LEU A 630 -9.31 -23.10 -10.93
C LEU A 630 -8.80 -22.40 -12.19
N LYS A 631 -7.88 -23.03 -12.93
CA LYS A 631 -7.37 -22.56 -14.22
C LYS A 631 -7.69 -23.57 -15.32
N TRP A 632 -7.94 -23.07 -16.53
CA TRP A 632 -8.12 -23.90 -17.71
C TRP A 632 -6.79 -24.51 -18.16
N ASN A 633 -6.78 -25.83 -18.34
CA ASN A 633 -5.67 -26.56 -18.95
C ASN A 633 -6.03 -26.90 -20.40
N GLU A 634 -5.33 -26.27 -21.34
CA GLU A 634 -5.59 -26.45 -22.78
C GLU A 634 -5.24 -27.87 -23.28
N GLU A 635 -4.27 -28.54 -22.67
CA GLU A 635 -3.89 -29.91 -23.06
C GLU A 635 -4.93 -30.93 -22.60
N LEU A 636 -5.46 -30.75 -21.38
CA LEU A 636 -6.44 -31.65 -20.77
C LEU A 636 -7.90 -31.26 -21.01
N GLN A 637 -8.14 -30.10 -21.62
CA GLN A 637 -9.46 -29.53 -21.91
C GLN A 637 -10.39 -29.52 -20.69
N ARG A 638 -9.82 -29.19 -19.51
CA ARG A 638 -10.56 -29.14 -18.24
C ARG A 638 -9.96 -28.10 -17.29
N LYS A 639 -10.73 -27.73 -16.28
CA LYS A 639 -10.29 -26.87 -15.17
C LYS A 639 -9.48 -27.68 -14.14
N GLU A 640 -8.39 -27.11 -13.64
CA GLU A 640 -7.52 -27.70 -12.62
C GLU A 640 -7.18 -26.67 -11.53
N LEU A 641 -6.92 -27.14 -10.30
CA LEU A 641 -6.56 -26.28 -9.17
C LEU A 641 -5.23 -25.56 -9.41
N ILE A 642 -5.21 -24.25 -9.14
CA ILE A 642 -4.02 -23.41 -9.33
C ILE A 642 -3.01 -23.65 -8.20
N TYR A 643 -3.49 -23.81 -6.96
CA TYR A 643 -2.64 -23.87 -5.75
C TYR A 643 -2.86 -25.17 -4.94
N PRO A 644 -2.55 -26.35 -5.51
CA PRO A 644 -2.79 -27.62 -4.83
C PRO A 644 -1.90 -27.79 -3.59
N PHE A 645 -2.50 -28.10 -2.44
CA PHE A 645 -1.78 -28.38 -1.19
C PHE A 645 -2.15 -29.75 -0.58
N VAL A 646 -1.82 -30.83 -1.29
CA VAL A 646 -2.11 -32.22 -0.88
C VAL A 646 -1.56 -32.55 0.52
N ALA A 647 -0.34 -32.10 0.82
CA ALA A 647 0.26 -32.31 2.14
C ALA A 647 -0.52 -31.62 3.28
N GLY A 648 -1.19 -30.50 3.00
CA GLY A 648 -2.02 -29.79 3.97
C GLY A 648 -3.27 -30.61 4.37
N VAL A 649 -3.92 -31.27 3.41
CA VAL A 649 -5.08 -32.17 3.68
C VAL A 649 -4.67 -33.30 4.63
N ASN A 650 -3.53 -33.94 4.35
CA ASN A 650 -3.02 -35.02 5.19
C ASN A 650 -2.70 -34.54 6.61
N GLU A 651 -2.19 -33.32 6.74
CA GLU A 651 -1.84 -32.72 8.02
C GLU A 651 -3.06 -32.32 8.85
N ILE A 652 -4.08 -31.74 8.23
CA ILE A 652 -5.36 -31.44 8.89
C ILE A 652 -5.94 -32.71 9.50
N ASN A 653 -6.02 -33.78 8.70
CA ASN A 653 -6.55 -35.07 9.17
C ASN A 653 -5.70 -35.64 10.31
N TYR A 654 -4.37 -35.51 10.24
CA TYR A 654 -3.48 -35.97 11.29
C TYR A 654 -3.66 -35.20 12.61
N ILE A 655 -3.72 -33.86 12.55
CA ILE A 655 -3.89 -33.01 13.74
C ILE A 655 -5.25 -33.25 14.40
N ILE A 656 -6.31 -33.39 13.62
CA ILE A 656 -7.65 -33.73 14.15
C ILE A 656 -7.60 -35.06 14.91
N ASN A 657 -6.98 -36.09 14.31
CA ASN A 657 -6.83 -37.39 14.96
C ASN A 657 -5.96 -37.32 16.22
N LEU A 658 -4.88 -36.54 16.20
CA LEU A 658 -4.02 -36.34 17.36
C LEU A 658 -4.82 -35.73 18.53
N PHE A 659 -5.52 -34.62 18.29
CA PHE A 659 -6.24 -33.89 19.33
C PHE A 659 -7.48 -34.62 19.84
N ASN A 660 -8.19 -35.36 18.99
CA ASN A 660 -9.29 -36.22 19.44
C ASN A 660 -8.84 -37.33 20.41
N ASN A 661 -7.56 -37.73 20.35
CA ASN A 661 -6.98 -38.76 21.20
C ASN A 661 -6.21 -38.20 22.41
N THR A 662 -6.22 -36.88 22.62
CA THR A 662 -5.47 -36.19 23.68
C THR A 662 -6.43 -35.74 24.79
N LYS A 663 -6.13 -36.05 26.06
CA LYS A 663 -7.06 -35.84 27.18
C LYS A 663 -7.18 -34.36 27.59
N GLU A 664 -6.15 -33.60 27.30
CA GLU A 664 -5.96 -32.19 27.61
C GLU A 664 -6.74 -31.26 26.65
N ILE A 665 -7.43 -31.80 25.65
CA ILE A 665 -8.27 -31.03 24.71
C ILE A 665 -9.74 -31.12 25.14
N ASP A 666 -10.40 -29.97 25.32
CA ASP A 666 -11.85 -29.94 25.61
C ASP A 666 -12.69 -29.94 24.32
N GLN A 667 -12.40 -29.00 23.43
CA GLN A 667 -13.14 -28.80 22.19
C GLN A 667 -12.22 -28.48 21.01
N ILE A 668 -12.55 -29.08 19.85
CA ILE A 668 -11.95 -28.76 18.56
C ILE A 668 -13.03 -28.17 17.66
N CYS A 669 -12.86 -26.92 17.25
CA CYS A 669 -13.64 -26.30 16.19
C CYS A 669 -12.87 -26.43 14.87
N THR A 670 -13.50 -27.04 13.85
CA THR A 670 -12.88 -27.21 12.53
C THR A 670 -13.66 -26.45 11.47
N LEU A 671 -12.95 -25.58 10.75
CA LEU A 671 -13.43 -24.87 9.57
C LEU A 671 -12.75 -25.49 8.36
N ILE A 672 -13.43 -26.47 7.74
CA ILE A 672 -12.89 -27.28 6.63
C ILE A 672 -13.82 -27.23 5.41
N GLY A 673 -13.24 -27.18 4.20
CA GLY A 673 -13.99 -27.24 2.95
C GLY A 673 -15.02 -26.10 2.85
N PRO A 674 -16.31 -26.38 2.56
CA PRO A 674 -17.33 -25.34 2.40
C PRO A 674 -17.64 -24.54 3.68
N ASN A 675 -17.20 -25.02 4.85
CA ASN A 675 -17.34 -24.28 6.11
C ASN A 675 -16.20 -23.28 6.37
N SER A 676 -15.14 -23.34 5.58
CA SER A 676 -13.99 -22.44 5.66
C SER A 676 -14.22 -21.21 4.81
N THR A 677 -15.12 -20.34 5.30
CA THR A 677 -15.44 -19.05 4.69
C THR A 677 -14.78 -17.91 5.44
N ARG A 678 -14.56 -16.78 4.76
CA ARG A 678 -13.98 -15.57 5.39
C ARG A 678 -14.75 -15.13 6.63
N GLU A 679 -16.08 -15.05 6.52
CA GLU A 679 -16.95 -14.59 7.60
C GLU A 679 -16.87 -15.49 8.83
N LYS A 680 -16.96 -16.82 8.63
CA LYS A 680 -16.87 -17.79 9.74
C LYS A 680 -15.52 -17.75 10.43
N LEU A 681 -14.42 -17.60 9.70
CA LEU A 681 -13.10 -17.49 10.32
C LEU A 681 -13.02 -16.26 11.22
N LEU A 682 -13.37 -15.09 10.69
CA LEU A 682 -13.29 -13.83 11.45
C LEU A 682 -14.21 -13.84 12.67
N ASP A 683 -15.40 -14.45 12.57
CA ASP A 683 -16.32 -14.65 13.70
C ASP A 683 -15.78 -15.63 14.77
N GLN A 684 -14.98 -16.63 14.38
CA GLN A 684 -14.37 -17.53 15.36
C GLN A 684 -13.13 -16.90 16.01
N LEU A 685 -12.31 -16.17 15.25
CA LEU A 685 -11.12 -15.49 15.76
C LEU A 685 -11.46 -14.38 16.77
N SER A 686 -12.62 -13.74 16.62
CA SER A 686 -13.09 -12.71 17.55
C SER A 686 -13.58 -13.24 18.89
N ARG A 687 -13.75 -14.56 19.03
CA ARG A 687 -14.16 -15.20 20.28
C ARG A 687 -12.93 -15.40 21.16
N ASP A 688 -12.93 -14.78 22.34
CA ASP A 688 -11.91 -14.98 23.39
C ASP A 688 -12.05 -16.36 24.04
N PHE A 689 -11.88 -17.43 23.25
CA PHE A 689 -12.24 -18.81 23.61
C PHE A 689 -11.15 -19.84 23.29
N TYR A 690 -10.33 -19.61 22.27
CA TYR A 690 -9.39 -20.59 21.73
C TYR A 690 -7.97 -20.39 22.24
N HIS A 691 -7.39 -21.45 22.81
CA HIS A 691 -6.00 -21.46 23.33
C HIS A 691 -4.98 -21.73 22.22
N ILE A 692 -5.37 -22.50 21.22
CA ILE A 692 -4.52 -22.87 20.07
C ILE A 692 -5.30 -22.62 18.79
N ILE A 693 -4.69 -21.89 17.86
CA ILE A 693 -5.26 -21.60 16.55
C ILE A 693 -4.29 -22.11 15.48
N ILE A 694 -4.75 -23.04 14.65
CA ILE A 694 -3.97 -23.71 13.62
C ILE A 694 -4.46 -23.30 12.24
N PHE A 695 -3.57 -22.72 11.45
CA PHE A 695 -3.78 -22.37 10.06
C PHE A 695 -3.04 -23.35 9.15
N VAL A 696 -3.77 -24.05 8.29
CA VAL A 696 -3.19 -24.90 7.25
C VAL A 696 -3.60 -24.35 5.88
N GLY A 697 -2.69 -23.78 5.09
CA GLY A 697 -3.11 -23.14 3.83
C GLY A 697 -2.04 -22.50 2.97
N ASN A 698 -2.48 -21.82 1.90
CA ASN A 698 -1.62 -21.08 1.00
C ASN A 698 -1.61 -19.59 1.38
N ILE A 699 -0.44 -19.07 1.72
CA ILE A 699 -0.23 -17.63 1.98
C ILE A 699 0.26 -16.96 0.71
N PHE A 700 -0.41 -15.89 0.33
CA PHE A 700 0.02 -14.97 -0.73
C PHE A 700 0.75 -13.81 -0.08
N TYR A 701 2.07 -13.82 -0.21
CA TYR A 701 2.93 -12.82 0.36
C TYR A 701 2.96 -11.56 -0.50
N SER A 702 2.65 -10.44 0.15
CA SER A 702 2.85 -9.12 -0.42
C SER A 702 4.23 -8.60 -0.06
N LYS A 703 5.11 -8.55 -1.08
CA LYS A 703 6.44 -7.94 -0.93
C LYS A 703 6.34 -6.49 -0.49
N TRP A 704 5.38 -5.76 -1.06
CA TRP A 704 5.22 -4.33 -0.91
C TRP A 704 4.44 -3.95 0.35
N SER A 705 3.52 -4.80 0.84
CA SER A 705 2.81 -4.56 2.10
C SER A 705 2.62 -5.86 2.86
N PRO A 706 3.60 -6.32 3.67
CA PRO A 706 3.53 -7.61 4.35
C PRO A 706 2.28 -7.83 5.20
N LYS A 707 1.72 -6.77 5.79
CA LYS A 707 0.47 -6.82 6.57
C LYS A 707 -0.77 -7.15 5.74
N ASP A 708 -0.73 -6.83 4.45
CA ASP A 708 -1.76 -7.14 3.46
C ASP A 708 -1.42 -8.43 2.68
N SER A 709 -0.46 -9.22 3.17
CA SER A 709 -0.39 -10.64 2.80
C SER A 709 -1.70 -11.31 3.21
N TYR A 710 -2.08 -12.38 2.53
CA TYR A 710 -3.39 -12.97 2.75
C TYR A 710 -3.46 -14.49 2.56
N LEU A 711 -4.51 -15.08 3.10
CA LEU A 711 -4.99 -16.43 2.82
C LEU A 711 -6.20 -16.32 1.89
N LEU A 712 -6.38 -17.32 1.02
CA LEU A 712 -7.64 -17.51 0.29
C LEU A 712 -8.48 -18.54 1.02
N ALA A 713 -9.68 -18.17 1.42
CA ALA A 713 -10.68 -19.10 1.94
C ALA A 713 -11.28 -19.96 0.81
N ASN A 714 -12.04 -21.01 1.16
CA ASN A 714 -12.60 -21.93 0.17
C ASN A 714 -13.79 -21.35 -0.60
N ASP A 715 -14.34 -20.22 -0.14
CA ASP A 715 -15.28 -19.35 -0.86
C ASP A 715 -14.58 -18.40 -1.85
N ASN A 716 -13.25 -18.51 -2.03
CA ASN A 716 -12.40 -17.64 -2.84
C ASN A 716 -12.33 -16.18 -2.33
N GLU A 717 -12.77 -15.94 -1.09
CA GLU A 717 -12.61 -14.66 -0.42
C GLU A 717 -11.23 -14.53 0.23
N ILE A 718 -10.77 -13.29 0.35
CA ILE A 718 -9.44 -12.95 0.87
C ILE A 718 -9.52 -12.66 2.37
N ILE A 719 -8.59 -13.24 3.11
CA ILE A 719 -8.40 -12.95 4.53
C ILE A 719 -6.99 -12.42 4.73
N THR A 720 -6.86 -11.12 4.97
CA THR A 720 -5.57 -10.47 5.18
C THR A 720 -5.03 -10.73 6.59
N PHE A 721 -3.71 -10.73 6.73
CA PHE A 721 -3.07 -10.84 8.04
C PHE A 721 -3.40 -9.66 8.96
N LYS A 722 -3.66 -8.48 8.40
CA LYS A 722 -4.21 -7.32 9.12
C LYS A 722 -5.58 -7.62 9.74
N GLU A 723 -6.49 -8.26 9.00
CA GLU A 723 -7.81 -8.64 9.52
C GLU A 723 -7.71 -9.71 10.60
N ILE A 724 -6.83 -10.72 10.42
CA ILE A 724 -6.56 -11.74 11.44
C ILE A 724 -6.04 -11.07 12.72
N ASN A 725 -5.05 -10.18 12.61
CA ASN A 725 -4.51 -9.47 13.77
C ASN A 725 -5.59 -8.60 14.45
N ASN A 726 -6.42 -7.89 13.67
CA ASN A 726 -7.51 -7.10 14.22
C ASN A 726 -8.59 -7.94 14.92
N ALA A 727 -8.94 -9.10 14.36
CA ALA A 727 -9.90 -10.02 14.97
C ALA A 727 -9.37 -10.64 16.27
N LEU A 728 -8.06 -10.83 16.38
CA LEU A 728 -7.43 -11.28 17.64
C LEU A 728 -7.29 -10.15 18.66
N ASN A 729 -7.27 -8.88 18.22
CA ASN A 729 -7.03 -7.71 19.06
C ASN A 729 -8.34 -7.14 19.64
N HIS A 730 -8.99 -7.88 20.54
CA HIS A 730 -10.11 -7.38 21.32
C HIS A 730 -9.68 -6.72 22.63
N VAL A 731 -10.24 -5.54 22.92
CA VAL A 731 -10.02 -4.82 24.18
C VAL A 731 -10.62 -5.64 25.33
N GLY A 732 -9.76 -6.08 26.26
CA GLY A 732 -10.18 -6.84 27.45
C GLY A 732 -10.05 -8.37 27.35
N SER A 733 -9.53 -8.91 26.24
CA SER A 733 -9.22 -10.34 26.13
C SER A 733 -8.22 -10.75 27.22
N ARG A 734 -8.54 -11.83 27.93
CA ARG A 734 -7.66 -12.42 28.94
C ARG A 734 -6.81 -13.56 28.37
N LEU A 735 -7.27 -14.16 27.28
CA LEU A 735 -6.70 -15.39 26.74
C LEU A 735 -5.78 -15.07 25.55
N ARG A 736 -4.52 -15.51 25.63
CA ARG A 736 -3.52 -15.30 24.59
C ARG A 736 -3.34 -16.60 23.80
N PRO A 737 -3.78 -16.69 22.54
CA PRO A 737 -3.65 -17.92 21.78
C PRO A 737 -2.20 -18.19 21.35
N LEU A 738 -1.85 -19.47 21.18
CA LEU A 738 -0.73 -19.91 20.35
C LEU A 738 -1.19 -20.00 18.90
N LEU A 739 -0.49 -19.32 17.99
CA LEU A 739 -0.77 -19.44 16.55
C LEU A 739 0.19 -20.44 15.91
N PHE A 740 -0.34 -21.36 15.12
CA PHE A 740 0.45 -22.36 14.40
C PHE A 740 0.16 -22.26 12.90
N PHE A 741 1.16 -21.88 12.11
CA PHE A 741 1.05 -21.74 10.65
C PHE A 741 1.77 -22.87 9.94
N ASN A 742 1.01 -23.71 9.30
CA ASN A 742 1.51 -24.63 8.30
C ASN A 742 1.11 -24.14 6.91
N ALA A 743 2.02 -23.45 6.25
CA ALA A 743 1.68 -22.77 5.01
C ALA A 743 2.71 -22.93 3.90
N GLN A 744 2.20 -23.02 2.68
CA GLN A 744 2.98 -22.72 1.49
C GLN A 744 2.90 -21.22 1.22
N ILE A 745 4.02 -20.61 0.84
CA ILE A 745 4.03 -19.18 0.53
C ILE A 745 4.25 -18.96 -0.96
N PHE A 746 3.36 -18.18 -1.57
CA PHE A 746 3.39 -17.74 -2.95
C PHE A 746 3.68 -16.25 -3.00
N ASN A 747 4.31 -15.78 -4.08
CA ASN A 747 4.35 -14.35 -4.38
C ASN A 747 3.00 -13.91 -5.00
N THR A 748 2.86 -12.61 -5.24
CA THR A 748 1.69 -12.03 -5.88
C THR A 748 1.48 -12.52 -7.32
N GLU A 749 2.48 -13.10 -7.97
CA GLU A 749 2.37 -13.69 -9.32
C GLU A 749 1.92 -15.17 -9.29
N GLY A 750 1.63 -15.72 -8.11
CA GLY A 750 1.24 -17.13 -7.94
C GLY A 750 2.41 -18.11 -8.01
N GLN A 751 3.65 -17.63 -7.95
CA GLN A 751 4.85 -18.47 -7.90
C GLN A 751 5.20 -18.84 -6.47
N LYS A 752 5.44 -20.13 -6.23
CA LYS A 752 5.84 -20.65 -4.91
C LYS A 752 7.25 -20.18 -4.53
N LEU A 753 7.37 -19.56 -3.36
CA LEU A 753 8.63 -19.07 -2.82
C LEU A 753 9.42 -20.19 -2.13
N ARG A 754 10.74 -20.25 -2.37
CA ARG A 754 11.63 -21.28 -1.80
C ARG A 754 12.26 -20.88 -0.46
N ASN A 755 12.57 -19.60 -0.26
CA ASN A 755 13.18 -19.08 0.97
C ASN A 755 12.14 -18.33 1.82
N VAL A 756 11.38 -19.09 2.59
CA VAL A 756 10.17 -18.62 3.27
C VAL A 756 10.44 -17.89 4.58
N LEU A 757 11.58 -18.16 5.23
CA LEU A 757 11.88 -17.64 6.59
C LEU A 757 11.86 -16.11 6.67
N LYS A 758 12.59 -15.43 5.77
CA LYS A 758 12.62 -13.96 5.74
C LYS A 758 11.23 -13.40 5.43
N THR A 759 10.60 -13.97 4.41
CA THR A 759 9.27 -13.57 3.93
C THR A 759 8.21 -13.68 5.02
N PHE A 760 8.12 -14.82 5.69
CA PHE A 760 7.17 -15.04 6.77
C PHE A 760 7.52 -14.23 8.02
N GLY A 761 8.82 -14.05 8.33
CA GLY A 761 9.25 -13.17 9.41
C GLY A 761 8.78 -11.73 9.24
N GLU A 762 8.74 -11.21 8.00
CA GLU A 762 8.18 -9.88 7.72
C GLU A 762 6.66 -9.79 7.91
N VAL A 763 5.92 -10.89 7.68
CA VAL A 763 4.48 -11.00 7.97
C VAL A 763 4.25 -11.04 9.47
N VAL A 764 5.00 -11.89 10.18
CA VAL A 764 4.92 -12.03 11.64
C VAL A 764 5.30 -10.74 12.38
N ALA A 765 6.23 -9.94 11.83
CA ALA A 765 6.60 -8.64 12.39
C ALA A 765 5.43 -7.64 12.44
N GLN A 766 4.32 -7.89 11.75
CA GLN A 766 3.12 -7.04 11.76
C GLN A 766 2.15 -7.36 12.91
N PHE A 767 2.34 -8.50 13.59
CA PHE A 767 1.48 -8.94 14.68
C PHE A 767 1.86 -8.30 16.02
N ASP A 768 0.87 -8.00 16.86
CA ASP A 768 1.12 -7.49 18.22
C ASP A 768 1.54 -8.62 19.17
N GLN A 769 2.85 -8.77 19.38
CA GLN A 769 3.44 -9.83 20.21
C GLN A 769 2.99 -9.83 21.69
N THR A 770 2.25 -8.82 22.13
CA THR A 770 1.66 -8.80 23.48
C THR A 770 0.36 -9.59 23.58
N LYS A 771 -0.30 -9.89 22.46
CA LYS A 771 -1.66 -10.45 22.39
C LYS A 771 -1.71 -11.96 22.17
N PHE A 772 -0.58 -12.57 21.82
CA PHE A 772 -0.46 -14.02 21.69
C PHE A 772 0.75 -14.52 22.48
N THR A 773 0.77 -15.83 22.66
CA THR A 773 1.80 -16.51 23.46
C THR A 773 3.04 -16.78 22.60
N GLY A 774 2.82 -17.07 21.31
CA GLY A 774 3.84 -17.13 20.27
C GLY A 774 3.26 -17.56 18.92
N ILE A 775 4.11 -17.57 17.89
CA ILE A 775 3.75 -18.04 16.54
C ILE A 775 4.73 -19.12 16.12
N VAL A 776 4.23 -20.33 15.85
CA VAL A 776 5.00 -21.43 15.27
C VAL A 776 4.73 -21.50 13.78
N SER A 777 5.77 -21.66 12.97
CA SER A 777 5.65 -21.83 11.52
C SER A 777 6.43 -23.05 11.05
N ARG A 778 5.83 -23.85 10.18
CA ARG A 778 6.52 -24.92 9.45
C ARG A 778 6.84 -24.45 8.05
N THR A 779 8.14 -24.46 7.72
CA THR A 779 8.63 -24.03 6.39
C THR A 779 8.93 -25.19 5.43
N TYR A 780 8.86 -26.43 5.90
CA TYR A 780 9.13 -27.62 5.10
C TYR A 780 7.90 -28.03 4.27
N PRO A 781 8.03 -28.25 2.95
CA PRO A 781 6.89 -28.44 2.06
C PRO A 781 6.26 -29.84 2.10
N LEU A 782 6.91 -30.83 2.73
CA LEU A 782 6.44 -32.22 2.77
C LEU A 782 5.89 -32.55 4.15
N PHE A 783 4.74 -33.22 4.19
CA PHE A 783 4.18 -33.79 5.43
C PHE A 783 4.45 -35.30 5.48
N ASN A 784 5.67 -35.66 5.90
CA ASN A 784 6.19 -37.03 6.03
C ASN A 784 6.21 -37.48 7.52
N GLU A 785 6.65 -38.71 7.80
CA GLU A 785 6.71 -39.26 9.17
C GLU A 785 7.53 -38.39 10.14
N GLU A 786 8.67 -37.85 9.71
CA GLU A 786 9.48 -36.94 10.54
C GLU A 786 8.67 -35.70 10.97
N THR A 787 7.92 -35.09 10.04
CA THR A 787 7.06 -33.93 10.37
C THR A 787 5.85 -34.28 11.22
N LYS A 788 5.29 -35.49 11.08
CA LYS A 788 4.22 -35.99 11.96
C LYS A 788 4.75 -36.14 13.37
N GLN A 789 5.91 -36.78 13.50
CA GLN A 789 6.55 -37.08 14.78
C GLN A 789 6.88 -35.79 15.56
N ILE A 790 7.55 -34.83 14.94
CA ILE A 790 7.87 -33.55 15.62
C ILE A 790 6.61 -32.76 15.98
N THR A 791 5.55 -32.81 15.16
CA THR A 791 4.26 -32.15 15.46
C THR A 791 3.61 -32.76 16.69
N SER A 792 3.53 -34.09 16.76
CA SER A 792 2.99 -34.79 17.94
C SER A 792 3.80 -34.52 19.19
N LEU A 793 5.13 -34.65 19.11
CA LEU A 793 6.00 -34.42 20.26
C LEU A 793 5.95 -32.95 20.71
N PHE A 794 5.82 -31.99 19.78
CA PHE A 794 5.65 -30.59 20.14
C PHE A 794 4.41 -30.38 21.01
N PHE A 795 3.23 -30.84 20.56
CA PHE A 795 1.99 -30.68 21.31
C PHE A 795 1.98 -31.48 22.61
N LEU A 796 2.50 -32.72 22.61
CA LEU A 796 2.63 -33.52 23.85
C LEU A 796 3.51 -32.81 24.90
N ASN A 797 4.64 -32.23 24.47
CA ASN A 797 5.48 -31.48 25.40
C ASN A 797 4.81 -30.17 25.85
N LEU A 798 4.04 -29.52 24.98
CA LEU A 798 3.29 -28.30 25.29
C LEU A 798 2.21 -28.55 26.35
N PHE A 799 1.43 -29.62 26.21
CA PHE A 799 0.40 -30.02 27.17
C PHE A 799 0.99 -30.52 28.50
N ASN A 800 2.27 -30.90 28.53
CA ASN A 800 3.02 -31.18 29.76
C ASN A 800 3.52 -29.90 30.47
N ASN A 801 2.83 -28.76 30.32
CA ASN A 801 3.17 -27.48 30.94
C ASN A 801 4.59 -26.97 30.66
N ASN A 802 5.17 -27.32 29.51
CA ASN A 802 6.42 -26.71 29.06
C ASN A 802 6.12 -25.45 28.24
N SER A 803 6.98 -24.44 28.34
CA SER A 803 6.91 -23.28 27.46
C SER A 803 7.07 -23.69 26.00
N GLN A 804 6.60 -22.84 25.08
CA GLN A 804 6.60 -23.15 23.64
C GLN A 804 8.02 -23.44 23.11
N GLY A 805 9.02 -22.67 23.57
CA GLY A 805 10.41 -22.88 23.19
C GLY A 805 10.99 -24.19 23.71
N VAL A 806 10.69 -24.53 24.97
CA VAL A 806 11.13 -25.81 25.57
C VAL A 806 10.44 -26.98 24.87
N SER A 807 9.16 -26.86 24.56
CA SER A 807 8.37 -27.89 23.87
C SER A 807 8.94 -28.20 22.49
N LEU A 808 9.28 -27.15 21.71
CA LEU A 808 9.90 -27.32 20.40
C LEU A 808 11.31 -27.91 20.49
N LEU A 809 12.11 -27.49 21.48
CA LEU A 809 13.45 -28.03 21.69
C LEU A 809 13.42 -29.52 22.05
N LYS A 810 12.55 -29.92 23.00
CA LYS A 810 12.38 -31.32 23.40
C LYS A 810 11.88 -32.17 22.24
N ALA A 811 10.91 -31.69 21.47
CA ALA A 811 10.40 -32.38 20.29
C ALA A 811 11.52 -32.66 19.27
N ARG A 812 12.40 -31.68 19.03
CA ARG A 812 13.57 -31.86 18.16
C ARG A 812 14.56 -32.89 18.71
N GLN A 813 14.88 -32.82 20.00
CA GLN A 813 15.78 -33.77 20.65
C GLN A 813 15.25 -35.21 20.58
N GLN A 814 13.96 -35.39 20.85
CA GLN A 814 13.29 -36.69 20.80
C GLN A 814 13.23 -37.25 19.38
N CYS A 815 12.93 -36.43 18.36
CA CYS A 815 13.00 -36.87 16.95
C CYS A 815 14.42 -37.26 16.55
N ILE A 816 15.43 -36.46 16.95
CA ILE A 816 16.83 -36.78 16.64
C ILE A 816 17.24 -38.10 17.32
N ALA A 817 16.80 -38.32 18.57
CA ALA A 817 17.08 -39.56 19.30
C ALA A 817 16.45 -40.78 18.60
N SER A 818 15.18 -40.72 18.20
CA SER A 818 14.53 -41.83 17.49
C SER A 818 15.17 -42.10 16.13
N MET A 819 15.56 -41.06 15.39
CA MET A 819 16.30 -41.22 14.13
C MET A 819 17.66 -41.87 14.37
N MET A 820 18.35 -41.55 15.48
CA MET A 820 19.60 -42.21 15.84
C MET A 820 19.39 -43.68 16.20
N GLU A 821 18.31 -44.03 16.90
CA GLU A 821 17.96 -45.42 17.21
C GLU A 821 17.67 -46.24 15.95
N GLU A 822 16.87 -45.72 15.01
CA GLU A 822 16.58 -46.39 13.73
C GLU A 822 17.86 -46.62 12.89
N VAL A 823 18.76 -45.64 12.84
CA VAL A 823 20.05 -45.79 12.12
C VAL A 823 20.95 -46.84 12.78
N VAL A 824 20.98 -46.89 14.12
CA VAL A 824 21.74 -47.90 14.86
C VAL A 824 21.15 -49.30 14.65
N GLU A 825 19.82 -49.44 14.64
CA GLU A 825 19.14 -50.71 14.34
C GLU A 825 19.38 -51.19 12.89
N GLN A 826 19.29 -50.29 11.90
CA GLN A 826 19.61 -50.60 10.50
C GLN A 826 21.08 -51.00 10.31
N GLN A 827 21.99 -50.42 11.09
CA GLN A 827 23.40 -50.81 11.10
C GLN A 827 23.63 -52.19 11.72
N TYR A 828 22.90 -52.52 12.79
CA TYR A 828 22.92 -53.87 13.37
C TYR A 828 22.39 -54.92 12.38
N GLN A 829 21.31 -54.60 11.65
CA GLN A 829 20.73 -55.50 10.64
C GLN A 829 21.60 -55.67 9.39
N ASN A 830 22.39 -54.64 9.01
CA ASN A 830 23.28 -54.67 7.84
C ASN A 830 24.74 -55.04 8.16
N SER A 831 25.02 -55.55 9.37
CA SER A 831 26.38 -55.84 9.81
C SER A 831 26.95 -57.15 9.24
N THR A 832 27.34 -57.10 7.96
CA THR A 832 28.60 -57.74 7.52
C THR A 832 29.47 -56.65 6.89
N ASP A 833 30.59 -56.37 7.54
CA ASP A 833 31.73 -55.55 7.07
C ASP A 833 31.57 -54.03 6.90
N LYS A 834 31.88 -53.28 7.97
CA LYS A 834 33.15 -52.52 8.13
C LYS A 834 33.06 -51.50 9.26
N MET A 835 33.96 -51.65 10.24
CA MET A 835 34.29 -50.62 11.23
C MET A 835 34.87 -49.38 10.55
N GLY A 836 34.04 -48.37 10.36
CA GLY A 836 34.47 -47.00 10.07
C GLY A 836 33.48 -46.05 10.72
N ALA A 837 33.96 -45.09 11.52
CA ALA A 837 33.10 -44.08 12.13
C ALA A 837 32.43 -43.23 11.05
N THR A 838 31.21 -43.58 10.65
CA THR A 838 30.39 -42.78 9.74
C THR A 838 29.89 -41.55 10.47
N ARG A 839 30.31 -40.37 10.00
CA ARG A 839 29.72 -39.09 10.40
C ARG A 839 28.26 -39.08 9.96
N ILE A 840 27.35 -39.11 10.93
CA ILE A 840 25.93 -38.82 10.70
C ILE A 840 25.81 -37.32 10.51
N ASP A 841 25.48 -36.87 9.30
CA ASP A 841 25.30 -35.44 9.02
C ASP A 841 23.91 -34.99 9.48
N LEU A 842 23.78 -34.61 10.76
CA LEU A 842 22.57 -33.99 11.31
C LEU A 842 22.15 -32.69 10.60
N ARG A 843 23.00 -32.12 9.72
CA ARG A 843 22.64 -30.98 8.87
C ARG A 843 21.62 -31.38 7.78
N SER A 844 21.37 -32.68 7.56
CA SER A 844 20.48 -33.17 6.51
C SER A 844 18.99 -33.21 6.87
N SER A 845 18.60 -33.19 8.15
CA SER A 845 17.17 -33.20 8.53
C SER A 845 16.55 -31.81 8.42
N LEU A 846 16.23 -31.44 7.18
CA LEU A 846 15.51 -30.22 6.84
C LEU A 846 14.13 -30.17 7.50
N ALA A 847 13.50 -31.33 7.77
CA ALA A 847 12.18 -31.40 8.38
C ALA A 847 12.19 -30.94 9.85
N VAL A 848 13.09 -31.46 10.68
CA VAL A 848 13.19 -31.14 12.11
C VAL A 848 13.60 -29.68 12.35
N SER A 849 14.45 -29.13 11.48
CA SER A 849 14.91 -27.74 11.54
C SER A 849 13.92 -26.73 10.98
N SER A 850 12.88 -27.17 10.26
CA SER A 850 11.93 -26.28 9.57
C SER A 850 10.87 -25.60 10.43
N PHE A 851 10.69 -26.08 11.67
CA PHE A 851 9.75 -25.49 12.63
C PHE A 851 10.40 -24.29 13.28
N LEU A 852 9.82 -23.12 13.10
CA LEU A 852 10.34 -21.85 13.60
C LEU A 852 9.38 -21.28 14.63
N LEU A 853 9.92 -20.77 15.73
CA LEU A 853 9.15 -20.06 16.76
C LEU A 853 9.47 -18.58 16.69
N PHE A 854 8.44 -17.76 16.58
CA PHE A 854 8.50 -16.30 16.66
C PHE A 854 7.77 -15.84 17.93
N GLY A 855 8.33 -14.87 18.66
CA GLY A 855 7.78 -14.35 19.91
C GLY A 855 8.63 -14.71 21.14
N LYS A 856 8.01 -14.66 22.33
CA LYS A 856 8.69 -14.90 23.62
C LYS A 856 8.72 -16.41 23.93
N PRO A 857 9.86 -17.11 23.83
CA PRO A 857 9.90 -18.58 23.90
C PRO A 857 9.60 -19.18 25.27
N TRP A 858 9.53 -18.36 26.33
CA TRP A 858 9.36 -18.80 27.72
C TRP A 858 7.92 -18.74 28.25
N LYS A 859 6.94 -18.24 27.48
CA LYS A 859 5.54 -18.20 27.92
C LYS A 859 4.87 -19.59 27.86
N ASN A 860 4.01 -19.88 28.84
CA ASN A 860 3.12 -21.05 28.83
C ASN A 860 1.76 -20.71 28.24
N LEU A 861 0.95 -21.72 27.90
CA LEU A 861 -0.43 -21.51 27.41
C LEU A 861 -1.37 -20.91 28.47
N SER A 862 -1.00 -21.00 29.76
CA SER A 862 -1.76 -20.48 30.91
C SER A 862 -1.29 -19.12 31.45
N ASP A 863 -0.32 -18.45 30.80
CA ASP A 863 0.19 -17.09 31.12
C ASP A 863 -0.30 -16.01 30.12
#